data_AF-A0A1X7KIH0-F1
#
_entry.id   AF-A0A1X7KIH0-F1
#
_cell.length_a   1.000
_cell.length_b   1.000
_cell.length_c   1.000
_cell.angle_alpha   90.00
_cell.angle_beta   90.00
_cell.angle_gamma   90.00
#
_symmetry.space_group_name_H-M   'P 1'
#
loop_
_entity.id
_entity.type
_entity.pdbx_description
1 polymer ?
#
loop_
_entity_poly.entity_id
_entity_poly.type
_entity_poly.pdbx_seq_one_letter_code
_entity_poly.pdbx_strand_id
1 'polypeptide(L)'
;MMLNRILPIFTLGVLFWGCTGDNVAGGSSGDAGVVAVKDWEVAGVSQKGPFVTGSAVTVQELDGITLKQTGKSFKGSIKSDKGDFAIKDINLESQYAILEASGYYRDEITGKKSSGTVTLRALTDLSNRKTVNINLLTHLEYERVMYLVTEKKKSIAEAKEQAEKEVLATFGIEGDFAESEDLNIFESGDGNAALLAISVLMQSDVDVAGLTERMGKFSIALAEGGSWDDADAKTAIADWACDVDLKGTLANVRKNVEGWKYADSVPLFEKYVTDFWWDNYGLGVCNAKRENETKRNVNKLSKLYNEYFVCEKGRWVIPEEETAKSSSSKKGVSSSSVTPQSSSSSKGLEPVEGSSGKEKSSSSIASSSSSEAKSSSSYVNPFSSSSRPVTYDSIPELPKEVSFLERFFDEYRGYLEFEGSSQKDWFVVKKNTGVYSSNQDSLLAVLADTLALRGFAYKGKVACDSVNTVDTVYEDSAYVYERKLNGLVYKVSITKWWERNMFLGTHLYDLKIVILEDGAEEIPSVNRNSLRFETELPEEVRFLDGYGSNMQHGAWNDDSLTSVWTIGHDMSPSCKDVVGCDSLGRAEVEARADSIRQVFADNGFALVGEDSVPVYHNYRGIWGTQSADGLYHRTIYEKETEKAKYSVYTYGAVSARGDFTVWYICVLEFEVHVYYKSKPE
;
A
#
# COMPACT_ATOMS: atom_id res chain seq x y z
N MET A 1 -12.68 76.54 -6.40
CA MET A 1 -13.58 77.29 -7.33
C MET A 1 -13.85 76.37 -8.51
N MET A 2 -15.11 76.02 -8.81
CA MET A 2 -16.09 76.82 -9.59
C MET A 2 -15.59 77.08 -11.04
N LEU A 3 -16.40 76.91 -12.09
CA LEU A 3 -17.86 77.05 -12.16
C LEU A 3 -18.51 76.35 -13.40
N ASN A 4 -19.65 75.64 -13.24
CA ASN A 4 -20.77 75.46 -14.22
C ASN A 4 -20.51 74.86 -15.63
N ARG A 5 -21.49 74.44 -16.46
CA ARG A 5 -22.98 74.30 -16.43
C ARG A 5 -23.34 73.13 -17.39
N ILE A 6 -24.22 72.17 -17.05
CA ILE A 6 -25.68 72.13 -17.27
C ILE A 6 -26.15 72.32 -18.75
N LEU A 7 -26.87 71.30 -19.25
CA LEU A 7 -27.94 71.17 -20.28
C LEU A 7 -28.46 72.44 -21.03
N PRO A 8 -29.07 72.33 -22.25
CA PRO A 8 -29.99 71.25 -22.64
C PRO A 8 -30.05 70.77 -24.14
N ILE A 9 -30.74 69.64 -24.32
CA ILE A 9 -31.71 69.25 -25.39
C ILE A 9 -31.53 69.82 -26.81
N PHE A 10 -31.47 68.91 -27.80
CA PHE A 10 -32.18 69.06 -29.08
C PHE A 10 -32.77 67.71 -29.52
N THR A 11 -33.92 67.73 -30.20
CA THR A 11 -34.67 66.53 -30.60
C THR A 11 -35.06 66.53 -32.08
N LEU A 12 -35.41 65.33 -32.57
CA LEU A 12 -36.18 65.03 -33.78
C LEU A 12 -35.44 65.09 -35.13
N GLY A 13 -35.52 63.97 -35.87
CA GLY A 13 -34.89 63.78 -37.19
C GLY A 13 -35.12 62.37 -37.74
N VAL A 14 -36.38 61.96 -37.89
CA VAL A 14 -36.78 60.60 -38.29
C VAL A 14 -36.67 60.39 -39.80
N LEU A 15 -36.21 59.21 -40.24
CA LEU A 15 -36.48 58.65 -41.57
C LEU A 15 -36.70 57.14 -41.50
N PHE A 16 -37.49 56.60 -42.43
CA PHE A 16 -38.14 55.27 -42.35
C PHE A 16 -37.67 54.28 -43.42
N TRP A 17 -37.38 53.05 -43.00
CA TRP A 17 -37.72 51.73 -43.62
C TRP A 17 -37.24 50.65 -42.62
N GLY A 18 -37.90 49.50 -42.39
CA GLY A 18 -39.00 48.84 -43.09
C GLY A 18 -38.53 47.47 -43.65
N CYS A 19 -39.10 46.30 -43.31
CA CYS A 19 -40.32 46.01 -42.55
C CYS A 19 -40.29 44.60 -41.88
N THR A 20 -41.12 44.43 -40.83
CA THR A 20 -41.86 43.23 -40.40
C THR A 20 -41.12 41.91 -40.06
N GLY A 21 -41.28 41.47 -38.80
CA GLY A 21 -41.04 40.07 -38.38
C GLY A 21 -41.53 39.71 -36.97
N ASP A 22 -42.35 40.55 -36.33
CA ASP A 22 -42.58 40.51 -34.88
C ASP A 22 -43.55 39.43 -34.39
N ASN A 23 -43.12 38.68 -33.36
CA ASN A 23 -43.97 37.84 -32.51
C ASN A 23 -43.90 38.29 -31.03
N VAL A 24 -43.87 39.61 -30.81
CA VAL A 24 -43.82 40.21 -29.46
C VAL A 24 -45.23 40.24 -28.85
N ALA A 25 -45.55 39.24 -28.02
CA ALA A 25 -46.75 39.25 -27.20
C ALA A 25 -46.55 40.21 -26.00
N GLY A 26 -47.28 41.32 -25.97
CA GLY A 26 -47.10 42.36 -24.96
C GLY A 26 -47.65 42.01 -23.57
N GLY A 27 -46.79 42.09 -22.54
CA GLY A 27 -47.16 42.08 -21.13
C GLY A 27 -46.34 43.12 -20.37
N SER A 28 -47.00 44.08 -19.70
CA SER A 28 -46.34 45.27 -19.15
C SER A 28 -46.14 45.21 -17.63
N SER A 29 -45.09 44.51 -17.18
CA SER A 29 -44.60 44.66 -15.79
C SER A 29 -43.13 44.25 -15.58
N GLY A 30 -42.21 45.15 -15.92
CA GLY A 30 -41.02 45.41 -15.10
C GLY A 30 -39.91 44.36 -14.95
N ASP A 31 -40.00 43.17 -15.56
CA ASP A 31 -38.96 42.14 -15.45
C ASP A 31 -38.22 41.94 -16.79
N ALA A 32 -36.89 42.02 -16.74
CA ALA A 32 -36.03 42.13 -17.93
C ALA A 32 -35.14 40.89 -18.07
N GLY A 33 -35.71 39.77 -18.53
CA GLY A 33 -34.94 38.56 -18.81
C GLY A 33 -35.74 37.31 -19.19
N VAL A 34 -37.02 37.21 -18.79
CA VAL A 34 -37.84 36.01 -19.06
C VAL A 34 -38.48 36.09 -20.46
N VAL A 35 -38.36 35.01 -21.24
CA VAL A 35 -38.84 34.88 -22.62
C VAL A 35 -39.72 33.63 -22.75
N ALA A 36 -40.98 33.81 -23.11
CA ALA A 36 -41.88 32.68 -23.39
C ALA A 36 -41.52 31.99 -24.72
N VAL A 37 -41.29 30.68 -24.66
CA VAL A 37 -40.93 29.81 -25.81
C VAL A 37 -42.21 29.18 -26.37
N LYS A 38 -42.41 29.20 -27.69
CA LYS A 38 -43.65 28.69 -28.33
C LYS A 38 -43.36 27.84 -29.56
N ASP A 39 -44.21 26.83 -29.74
CA ASP A 39 -44.19 25.87 -30.85
C ASP A 39 -42.77 25.35 -31.16
N TRP A 40 -42.01 25.11 -30.09
CA TRP A 40 -40.58 24.84 -30.15
C TRP A 40 -40.32 23.34 -30.27
N GLU A 41 -39.19 23.02 -30.87
CA GLU A 41 -38.69 21.65 -30.98
C GLU A 41 -37.30 21.60 -30.34
N VAL A 42 -37.15 20.70 -29.37
CA VAL A 42 -35.87 20.35 -28.76
C VAL A 42 -35.52 18.92 -29.11
N ALA A 43 -34.33 18.73 -29.65
CA ALA A 43 -33.73 17.44 -29.96
C ALA A 43 -32.36 17.31 -29.29
N GLY A 44 -31.76 16.12 -29.32
CA GLY A 44 -30.43 15.88 -28.77
C GLY A 44 -30.17 14.39 -28.53
N VAL A 45 -29.04 14.08 -27.93
CA VAL A 45 -28.68 12.71 -27.50
C VAL A 45 -28.66 12.59 -25.98
N SER A 46 -29.04 11.41 -25.45
CA SER A 46 -28.90 11.10 -24.01
C SER A 46 -27.84 10.04 -23.75
N GLN A 47 -26.86 10.38 -22.90
CA GLN A 47 -25.55 9.72 -22.84
C GLN A 47 -24.96 9.62 -21.42
N LYS A 48 -25.09 8.43 -20.80
CA LYS A 48 -24.04 7.85 -19.97
C LYS A 48 -23.05 7.21 -20.95
N GLY A 49 -23.36 5.98 -21.37
CA GLY A 49 -23.41 5.68 -22.81
C GLY A 49 -24.84 5.90 -23.35
N PRO A 50 -25.11 5.61 -24.63
CA PRO A 50 -26.39 5.92 -25.26
C PRO A 50 -27.56 5.23 -24.55
N PHE A 51 -28.60 5.99 -24.21
CA PHE A 51 -29.83 5.45 -23.64
C PHE A 51 -30.55 4.56 -24.66
N VAL A 52 -31.20 3.51 -24.17
CA VAL A 52 -31.84 2.49 -25.02
C VAL A 52 -33.13 3.05 -25.64
N THR A 53 -33.32 2.82 -26.94
CA THR A 53 -34.56 3.12 -27.68
C THR A 53 -35.82 2.78 -26.87
N GLY A 54 -36.72 3.75 -26.71
CA GLY A 54 -37.93 3.65 -25.89
C GLY A 54 -37.80 4.16 -24.44
N SER A 55 -36.59 4.44 -23.94
CA SER A 55 -36.39 5.09 -22.63
C SER A 55 -37.07 6.47 -22.58
N ALA A 56 -37.48 6.92 -21.39
CA ALA A 56 -38.27 8.13 -21.23
C ALA A 56 -37.39 9.39 -21.29
N VAL A 57 -37.91 10.45 -21.91
CA VAL A 57 -37.33 11.81 -21.86
C VAL A 57 -38.44 12.78 -21.50
N THR A 58 -38.16 13.76 -20.64
CA THR A 58 -39.09 14.83 -20.28
C THR A 58 -38.42 16.19 -20.36
N VAL A 59 -39.16 17.20 -20.82
CA VAL A 59 -38.84 18.62 -20.68
C VAL A 59 -39.76 19.17 -19.59
N GLN A 60 -39.21 19.83 -18.58
CA GLN A 60 -39.93 20.36 -17.42
C GLN A 60 -39.67 21.86 -17.32
N GLU A 61 -40.73 22.67 -17.27
CA GLU A 61 -40.64 24.13 -17.25
C GLU A 61 -40.12 24.66 -15.90
N LEU A 62 -39.20 25.61 -15.94
CA LEU A 62 -38.71 26.33 -14.77
C LEU A 62 -39.22 27.77 -14.75
N ASP A 63 -39.70 28.22 -13.59
CA ASP A 63 -40.03 29.61 -13.32
C ASP A 63 -38.83 30.53 -13.60
N GLY A 64 -39.07 31.60 -14.36
CA GLY A 64 -38.03 32.45 -14.94
C GLY A 64 -37.16 33.22 -13.93
N ILE A 65 -37.59 33.31 -12.66
CA ILE A 65 -36.92 34.09 -11.61
C ILE A 65 -36.37 33.19 -10.50
N THR A 66 -37.08 32.11 -10.16
CA THR A 66 -36.77 31.25 -9.00
C THR A 66 -36.23 29.87 -9.38
N LEU A 67 -36.25 29.50 -10.67
CA LEU A 67 -35.91 28.16 -11.18
C LEU A 67 -36.64 27.00 -10.50
N LYS A 68 -37.84 27.27 -9.98
CA LYS A 68 -38.72 26.22 -9.46
C LYS A 68 -39.54 25.62 -10.59
N GLN A 69 -39.71 24.30 -10.56
CA GLN A 69 -40.57 23.61 -11.51
C GLN A 69 -42.01 24.12 -11.40
N THR A 70 -42.63 24.49 -12.51
CA THR A 70 -44.02 24.97 -12.54
C THR A 70 -45.04 23.82 -12.50
N GLY A 71 -44.58 22.59 -12.77
CA GLY A 71 -45.41 21.40 -12.97
C GLY A 71 -45.78 21.12 -14.43
N LYS A 72 -45.54 22.08 -15.33
CA LYS A 72 -45.75 21.92 -16.78
C LYS A 72 -44.62 21.08 -17.37
N SER A 73 -44.98 20.00 -18.07
CA SER A 73 -43.98 19.08 -18.65
C SER A 73 -44.44 18.45 -19.96
N PHE A 74 -43.47 18.24 -20.85
CA PHE A 74 -43.63 17.61 -22.16
C PHE A 74 -42.88 16.28 -22.15
N LYS A 75 -43.51 15.21 -22.65
CA LYS A 75 -42.95 13.84 -22.57
C LYS A 75 -42.64 13.29 -23.96
N GLY A 76 -41.42 12.80 -24.11
CA GLY A 76 -40.94 12.08 -25.27
C GLY A 76 -40.33 10.73 -24.90
N SER A 77 -39.62 10.15 -25.85
CA SER A 77 -38.84 8.94 -25.63
C SER A 77 -37.70 8.84 -26.64
N ILE A 78 -36.63 8.17 -26.27
CA ILE A 78 -35.47 7.88 -27.13
C ILE A 78 -35.93 7.15 -28.40
N LYS A 79 -35.50 7.63 -29.57
CA LYS A 79 -35.93 7.17 -30.90
C LYS A 79 -34.88 6.31 -31.63
N SER A 80 -33.63 6.32 -31.20
CA SER A 80 -32.55 5.55 -31.81
C SER A 80 -31.65 4.87 -30.77
N ASP A 81 -30.88 3.88 -31.21
CA ASP A 81 -29.89 3.23 -30.34
C ASP A 81 -28.64 4.11 -30.05
N LYS A 82 -28.54 5.31 -30.64
CA LYS A 82 -27.55 6.35 -30.25
C LYS A 82 -27.99 7.19 -29.05
N GLY A 83 -29.23 7.03 -28.58
CA GLY A 83 -29.81 7.91 -27.58
C GLY A 83 -30.49 9.17 -28.15
N ASP A 84 -30.73 9.24 -29.47
CA ASP A 84 -31.38 10.41 -30.10
C ASP A 84 -32.81 10.59 -29.58
N PHE A 85 -33.22 11.82 -29.30
CA PHE A 85 -34.62 12.19 -29.03
C PHE A 85 -35.01 13.49 -29.76
N ALA A 86 -36.31 13.70 -29.91
CA ALA A 86 -36.91 14.95 -30.33
C ALA A 86 -38.30 15.09 -29.67
N ILE A 87 -38.59 16.29 -29.15
CA ILE A 87 -39.88 16.67 -28.54
C ILE A 87 -40.31 17.97 -29.20
N LYS A 88 -41.52 17.97 -29.77
CA LYS A 88 -42.12 19.06 -30.55
C LYS A 88 -43.23 19.75 -29.76
N ASP A 89 -43.73 20.85 -30.32
CA ASP A 89 -44.89 21.60 -29.84
C ASP A 89 -44.71 22.13 -28.40
N ILE A 90 -43.44 22.29 -27.97
CA ILE A 90 -43.05 22.77 -26.65
C ILE A 90 -43.46 24.24 -26.53
N ASN A 91 -44.24 24.52 -25.49
CA ASN A 91 -44.82 25.83 -25.21
C ASN A 91 -44.59 26.16 -23.72
N LEU A 92 -43.68 27.09 -23.44
CA LEU A 92 -43.22 27.48 -22.10
C LEU A 92 -43.45 28.97 -21.85
N GLU A 93 -43.71 29.35 -20.60
CA GLU A 93 -43.85 30.75 -20.16
C GLU A 93 -42.49 31.38 -19.80
N SER A 94 -41.46 30.56 -19.68
CA SER A 94 -40.06 30.88 -19.40
C SER A 94 -39.16 30.06 -20.32
N GLN A 95 -37.99 30.58 -20.68
CA GLN A 95 -37.06 29.88 -21.56
C GLN A 95 -36.26 28.79 -20.84
N TYR A 96 -36.25 28.78 -19.51
CA TYR A 96 -35.46 27.83 -18.73
C TYR A 96 -36.21 26.50 -18.55
N ALA A 97 -35.50 25.40 -18.77
CA ALA A 97 -36.07 24.06 -18.65
C ALA A 97 -35.06 23.06 -18.05
N ILE A 98 -35.60 22.06 -17.37
CA ILE A 98 -34.88 20.81 -17.07
C ILE A 98 -35.26 19.79 -18.13
N LEU A 99 -34.26 19.23 -18.80
CA LEU A 99 -34.42 17.98 -19.52
C LEU A 99 -34.00 16.83 -18.60
N GLU A 100 -34.83 15.80 -18.51
CA GLU A 100 -34.55 14.60 -17.71
C GLU A 100 -34.76 13.35 -18.58
N ALA A 101 -33.74 12.50 -18.68
CA ALA A 101 -33.79 11.23 -19.40
C ALA A 101 -33.61 10.07 -18.41
N SER A 102 -34.48 9.07 -18.48
CA SER A 102 -34.51 7.95 -17.53
C SER A 102 -34.72 6.61 -18.23
N GLY A 103 -33.86 5.64 -17.94
CA GLY A 103 -33.92 4.31 -18.54
C GLY A 103 -32.60 3.54 -18.47
N TYR A 104 -32.54 2.46 -19.25
CA TYR A 104 -31.33 1.65 -19.42
C TYR A 104 -30.42 2.31 -20.45
N TYR A 105 -29.10 2.14 -20.29
CA TYR A 105 -28.07 2.66 -21.20
C TYR A 105 -27.22 1.52 -21.76
N ARG A 106 -26.43 1.79 -22.80
CA ARG A 106 -25.27 0.93 -23.11
C ARG A 106 -24.10 1.38 -22.25
N ASP A 107 -23.58 0.49 -21.41
CA ASP A 107 -22.43 0.73 -20.56
C ASP A 107 -21.13 0.62 -21.36
N GLU A 108 -20.30 1.65 -21.27
CA GLU A 108 -19.02 1.78 -21.96
C GLU A 108 -17.98 0.77 -21.46
N ILE A 109 -18.05 0.37 -20.17
CA ILE A 109 -17.09 -0.53 -19.52
C ILE A 109 -17.31 -1.99 -19.97
N THR A 110 -18.55 -2.49 -19.93
CA THR A 110 -18.88 -3.87 -20.33
C THR A 110 -19.33 -4.01 -21.79
N GLY A 111 -19.61 -2.90 -22.49
CA GLY A 111 -20.11 -2.85 -23.87
C GLY A 111 -21.57 -3.29 -24.05
N LYS A 112 -22.25 -3.64 -22.95
CA LYS A 112 -23.58 -4.27 -22.91
C LYS A 112 -24.65 -3.25 -22.51
N LYS A 113 -25.92 -3.67 -22.48
CA LYS A 113 -26.98 -2.90 -21.80
C LYS A 113 -26.79 -2.99 -20.28
N SER A 114 -27.03 -1.90 -19.58
CA SER A 114 -26.96 -1.81 -18.11
C SER A 114 -27.91 -2.82 -17.43
N SER A 115 -27.57 -3.26 -16.21
CA SER A 115 -28.41 -4.16 -15.41
C SER A 115 -29.60 -3.46 -14.74
N GLY A 116 -29.54 -2.13 -14.64
CA GLY A 116 -30.60 -1.27 -14.09
C GLY A 116 -30.69 0.05 -14.85
N THR A 117 -31.60 0.91 -14.41
CA THR A 117 -31.84 2.24 -14.99
C THR A 117 -31.11 3.35 -14.23
N VAL A 118 -30.67 4.38 -14.93
CA VAL A 118 -30.27 5.67 -14.32
C VAL A 118 -31.13 6.81 -14.85
N THR A 119 -31.07 7.95 -14.18
CA THR A 119 -31.72 9.19 -14.58
C THR A 119 -30.68 10.30 -14.67
N LEU A 120 -30.51 10.91 -15.84
CA LEU A 120 -29.64 12.06 -16.05
C LEU A 120 -30.48 13.32 -16.28
N ARG A 121 -29.90 14.48 -15.97
CA ARG A 121 -30.52 15.80 -16.11
C ARG A 121 -29.66 16.74 -16.94
N ALA A 122 -30.28 17.78 -17.49
CA ALA A 122 -29.63 18.96 -18.04
C ALA A 122 -30.49 20.19 -17.74
N LEU A 123 -29.88 21.28 -17.26
CA LEU A 123 -30.51 22.58 -17.10
C LEU A 123 -30.03 23.49 -18.22
N THR A 124 -30.97 23.97 -19.04
CA THR A 124 -30.69 24.73 -20.27
C THR A 124 -31.57 25.98 -20.38
N ASP A 125 -31.07 26.99 -21.07
CA ASP A 125 -31.87 28.06 -21.69
C ASP A 125 -32.30 27.59 -23.10
N LEU A 126 -33.58 27.71 -23.45
CA LEU A 126 -34.15 27.32 -24.75
C LEU A 126 -34.45 28.50 -25.68
N SER A 127 -34.16 29.75 -25.30
CA SER A 127 -34.47 30.96 -26.07
C SER A 127 -33.88 30.93 -27.47
N ASN A 128 -32.68 30.34 -27.62
CA ASN A 128 -31.95 30.23 -28.88
C ASN A 128 -31.40 28.81 -29.14
N ARG A 129 -31.51 27.87 -28.18
CA ARG A 129 -31.00 26.49 -28.28
C ARG A 129 -32.12 25.50 -28.70
N LYS A 130 -31.82 24.67 -29.70
CA LYS A 130 -32.69 23.58 -30.20
C LYS A 130 -32.08 22.19 -30.09
N THR A 131 -30.76 22.10 -29.97
CA THR A 131 -30.05 20.87 -29.63
C THR A 131 -29.67 20.93 -28.16
N VAL A 132 -30.07 19.95 -27.36
CA VAL A 132 -29.78 19.86 -25.93
C VAL A 132 -29.44 18.40 -25.63
N ASN A 133 -28.17 18.08 -25.43
CA ASN A 133 -27.76 16.75 -25.02
C ASN A 133 -27.94 16.59 -23.50
N ILE A 134 -28.28 15.37 -23.07
CA ILE A 134 -28.52 15.01 -21.66
C ILE A 134 -27.46 13.98 -21.29
N ASN A 135 -26.33 14.43 -20.77
CA ASN A 135 -25.16 13.59 -20.54
C ASN A 135 -24.72 13.61 -19.07
N LEU A 136 -23.57 13.01 -18.75
CA LEU A 136 -23.13 12.95 -17.36
C LEU A 136 -22.66 14.31 -16.83
N LEU A 137 -21.98 15.14 -17.63
CA LEU A 137 -21.57 16.49 -17.20
C LEU A 137 -22.79 17.35 -16.84
N THR A 138 -23.81 17.38 -17.72
CA THR A 138 -25.05 18.15 -17.50
C THR A 138 -25.80 17.72 -16.22
N HIS A 139 -25.58 16.48 -15.76
CA HIS A 139 -26.18 15.95 -14.53
C HIS A 139 -25.35 16.25 -13.27
N LEU A 140 -24.01 16.22 -13.38
CA LEU A 140 -23.11 16.51 -12.26
C LEU A 140 -23.05 18.02 -11.94
N GLU A 141 -23.19 18.90 -12.95
CA GLU A 141 -23.29 20.34 -12.73
C GLU A 141 -24.65 20.76 -12.12
N TYR A 142 -25.71 19.97 -12.31
CA TYR A 142 -27.11 20.40 -12.15
C TYR A 142 -27.42 21.07 -10.79
N GLU A 143 -27.11 20.42 -9.67
CA GLU A 143 -27.38 20.97 -8.33
C GLU A 143 -26.50 22.20 -8.01
N ARG A 144 -25.30 22.27 -8.61
CA ARG A 144 -24.39 23.40 -8.48
C ARG A 144 -24.88 24.62 -9.27
N VAL A 145 -25.35 24.44 -10.51
CA VAL A 145 -25.99 25.50 -11.29
C VAL A 145 -27.20 26.05 -10.54
N MET A 146 -28.04 25.16 -9.99
CA MET A 146 -29.18 25.56 -9.15
C MET A 146 -28.75 26.42 -7.96
N TYR A 147 -27.77 25.97 -7.16
CA TYR A 147 -27.28 26.74 -6.00
C TYR A 147 -26.65 28.09 -6.38
N LEU A 148 -25.88 28.15 -7.47
CA LEU A 148 -25.25 29.39 -7.94
C LEU A 148 -26.30 30.43 -8.40
N VAL A 149 -27.43 29.99 -8.98
CA VAL A 149 -28.53 30.89 -9.35
C VAL A 149 -29.41 31.23 -8.14
N THR A 150 -29.90 30.24 -7.38
CA THR A 150 -30.85 30.51 -6.29
C THR A 150 -30.20 31.18 -5.08
N GLU A 151 -28.99 30.78 -4.69
CA GLU A 151 -28.34 31.30 -3.46
C GLU A 151 -27.26 32.34 -3.74
N LYS A 152 -26.53 32.25 -4.86
CA LYS A 152 -25.50 33.25 -5.23
C LYS A 152 -25.96 34.31 -6.24
N LYS A 153 -27.18 34.18 -6.79
CA LYS A 153 -27.80 35.14 -7.73
C LYS A 153 -26.99 35.42 -9.00
N LYS A 154 -26.20 34.44 -9.46
CA LYS A 154 -25.57 34.46 -10.79
C LYS A 154 -26.60 34.32 -11.91
N SER A 155 -26.29 34.80 -13.11
CA SER A 155 -27.02 34.38 -14.30
C SER A 155 -26.75 32.90 -14.59
N ILE A 156 -27.65 32.24 -15.35
CA ILE A 156 -27.50 30.82 -15.67
C ILE A 156 -26.24 30.56 -16.51
N ALA A 157 -25.87 31.45 -17.42
CA ALA A 157 -24.63 31.33 -18.19
C ALA A 157 -23.39 31.32 -17.25
N GLU A 158 -23.27 32.31 -16.35
CA GLU A 158 -22.17 32.37 -15.36
C GLU A 158 -22.19 31.24 -14.32
N ALA A 159 -23.37 30.65 -14.08
CA ALA A 159 -23.55 29.52 -13.17
C ALA A 159 -23.14 28.21 -13.83
N LYS A 160 -23.50 27.99 -15.10
CA LYS A 160 -23.10 26.83 -15.90
C LYS A 160 -21.61 26.84 -16.20
N GLU A 161 -21.06 27.96 -16.70
CA GLU A 161 -19.63 28.10 -16.96
C GLU A 161 -18.78 27.80 -15.71
N GLN A 162 -19.22 28.28 -14.54
CA GLN A 162 -18.55 27.96 -13.28
C GLN A 162 -18.72 26.49 -12.87
N ALA A 163 -19.95 25.96 -12.92
CA ALA A 163 -20.23 24.60 -12.48
C ALA A 163 -19.53 23.56 -13.35
N GLU A 164 -19.50 23.73 -14.68
CA GLU A 164 -18.74 22.89 -15.60
C GLU A 164 -17.25 22.88 -15.23
N LYS A 165 -16.64 24.06 -15.03
CA LYS A 165 -15.22 24.19 -14.67
C LYS A 165 -14.91 23.57 -13.29
N GLU A 166 -15.83 23.65 -12.32
CA GLU A 166 -15.72 22.98 -11.02
C GLU A 166 -15.87 21.44 -11.10
N VAL A 167 -16.75 20.94 -11.98
CA VAL A 167 -16.87 19.49 -12.28
C VAL A 167 -15.58 18.99 -12.96
N LEU A 168 -15.08 19.68 -13.98
CA LEU A 168 -13.89 19.28 -14.73
C LEU A 168 -12.62 19.28 -13.85
N ALA A 169 -12.40 20.37 -13.09
CA ALA A 169 -11.26 20.49 -12.18
C ALA A 169 -11.27 19.41 -11.07
N THR A 170 -12.45 18.93 -10.68
CA THR A 170 -12.60 17.82 -9.73
C THR A 170 -11.99 16.50 -10.22
N PHE A 171 -11.84 16.32 -11.55
CA PHE A 171 -11.16 15.20 -12.21
C PHE A 171 -9.77 15.57 -12.77
N GLY A 172 -9.20 16.72 -12.38
CA GLY A 172 -7.91 17.20 -12.92
C GLY A 172 -7.98 17.66 -14.38
N ILE A 173 -9.17 17.86 -14.94
CA ILE A 173 -9.34 18.29 -16.32
C ILE A 173 -9.35 19.82 -16.39
N GLU A 174 -8.29 20.39 -16.95
CA GLU A 174 -8.23 21.80 -17.34
C GLU A 174 -8.51 21.96 -18.85
N GLY A 175 -9.26 22.99 -19.21
CA GLY A 175 -9.62 23.30 -20.59
C GLY A 175 -10.66 24.43 -20.70
N ASP A 176 -10.93 24.83 -21.93
CA ASP A 176 -12.07 25.68 -22.30
C ASP A 176 -12.80 24.92 -23.41
N PHE A 177 -14.03 24.48 -23.13
CA PHE A 177 -14.80 23.57 -23.96
C PHE A 177 -16.12 24.20 -24.40
N ALA A 178 -16.91 23.48 -25.21
CA ALA A 178 -18.30 23.84 -25.45
C ALA A 178 -19.16 23.40 -24.25
N GLU A 179 -20.22 24.16 -23.96
CA GLU A 179 -21.13 23.88 -22.83
C GLU A 179 -21.59 22.42 -22.79
N SER A 180 -21.76 21.88 -21.59
CA SER A 180 -22.14 20.48 -21.34
C SER A 180 -23.27 19.94 -22.25
N GLU A 181 -24.32 20.70 -22.56
CA GLU A 181 -25.43 20.26 -23.44
C GLU A 181 -25.07 20.16 -24.93
N ASP A 182 -23.96 20.74 -25.38
CA ASP A 182 -23.50 20.65 -26.77
C ASP A 182 -22.49 19.49 -26.96
N LEU A 183 -22.02 18.86 -25.87
CA LEU A 183 -21.05 17.74 -25.91
C LEU A 183 -21.69 16.37 -26.19
N ASN A 184 -20.98 15.52 -26.92
CA ASN A 184 -21.43 14.23 -27.47
C ASN A 184 -20.28 13.19 -27.52
N ILE A 185 -20.43 12.03 -26.86
CA ILE A 185 -19.40 10.97 -26.82
C ILE A 185 -19.12 10.29 -28.18
N PHE A 186 -19.95 10.56 -29.21
CA PHE A 186 -19.78 10.07 -30.58
C PHE A 186 -19.07 11.04 -31.51
N GLU A 187 -18.63 12.20 -31.00
CA GLU A 187 -17.95 13.23 -31.78
C GLU A 187 -16.50 13.42 -31.33
N SER A 188 -15.65 13.88 -32.25
CA SER A 188 -14.27 14.22 -31.96
C SER A 188 -14.18 15.53 -31.18
N GLY A 189 -13.07 15.73 -30.45
CA GLY A 189 -12.82 16.95 -29.67
C GLY A 189 -12.49 16.67 -28.20
N ASP A 190 -11.84 17.64 -27.56
CA ASP A 190 -11.32 17.44 -26.20
C ASP A 190 -12.41 17.50 -25.12
N GLY A 191 -13.44 18.35 -25.26
CA GLY A 191 -14.63 18.30 -24.38
C GLY A 191 -15.40 16.97 -24.50
N ASN A 192 -15.52 16.43 -25.71
CA ASN A 192 -16.13 15.11 -25.96
C ASN A 192 -15.29 13.96 -25.36
N ALA A 193 -13.96 14.11 -25.36
CA ALA A 193 -13.05 13.21 -24.66
C ALA A 193 -13.16 13.33 -23.13
N ALA A 194 -13.30 14.54 -22.59
CA ALA A 194 -13.47 14.79 -21.15
C ALA A 194 -14.80 14.21 -20.64
N LEU A 195 -15.90 14.42 -21.37
CA LEU A 195 -17.21 13.83 -21.08
C LEU A 195 -17.14 12.30 -20.99
N LEU A 196 -16.55 11.64 -22.00
CA LEU A 196 -16.40 10.20 -22.01
C LEU A 196 -15.46 9.71 -20.88
N ALA A 197 -14.38 10.43 -20.59
CA ALA A 197 -13.47 10.09 -19.49
C ALA A 197 -14.15 10.16 -18.12
N ILE A 198 -14.91 11.23 -17.84
CA ILE A 198 -15.68 11.37 -16.60
C ILE A 198 -16.77 10.30 -16.52
N SER A 199 -17.41 9.94 -17.64
CA SER A 199 -18.37 8.84 -17.71
C SER A 199 -17.75 7.47 -17.38
N VAL A 200 -16.51 7.25 -17.79
CA VAL A 200 -15.72 6.05 -17.49
C VAL A 200 -15.27 6.03 -16.03
N LEU A 201 -14.67 7.12 -15.53
CA LEU A 201 -14.21 7.28 -14.14
C LEU A 201 -15.35 7.16 -13.13
N MET A 202 -16.51 7.76 -13.40
CA MET A 202 -17.68 7.68 -12.51
C MET A 202 -18.32 6.30 -12.48
N GLN A 203 -18.15 5.46 -13.51
CA GLN A 203 -18.60 4.06 -13.48
C GLN A 203 -17.58 3.14 -12.78
N SER A 204 -16.28 3.35 -13.01
CA SER A 204 -15.16 2.51 -12.55
C SER A 204 -15.47 0.99 -12.53
N ASP A 205 -15.50 0.44 -11.32
CA ASP A 205 -15.75 -0.92 -10.88
C ASP A 205 -17.11 -1.09 -10.18
N VAL A 206 -17.87 -0.01 -9.96
CA VAL A 206 -19.18 -0.05 -9.30
C VAL A 206 -20.28 -0.46 -10.28
N ASP A 207 -21.37 -1.02 -9.75
CA ASP A 207 -22.56 -1.36 -10.53
C ASP A 207 -23.46 -0.13 -10.78
N VAL A 208 -24.67 -0.36 -11.30
CA VAL A 208 -25.62 0.72 -11.59
C VAL A 208 -26.16 1.40 -10.32
N ALA A 209 -26.27 0.66 -9.20
CA ALA A 209 -26.67 1.23 -7.92
C ALA A 209 -25.54 2.08 -7.32
N GLY A 210 -24.30 1.57 -7.34
CA GLY A 210 -23.11 2.30 -6.89
C GLY A 210 -22.81 3.54 -7.73
N LEU A 211 -23.02 3.50 -9.06
CA LEU A 211 -22.98 4.71 -9.90
C LEU A 211 -24.04 5.72 -9.45
N THR A 212 -25.28 5.28 -9.21
CA THR A 212 -26.38 6.18 -8.79
C THR A 212 -26.08 6.83 -7.43
N GLU A 213 -25.55 6.07 -6.48
CA GLU A 213 -25.10 6.58 -5.19
C GLU A 213 -23.92 7.57 -5.34
N ARG A 214 -22.94 7.25 -6.20
CA ARG A 214 -21.76 8.11 -6.46
C ARG A 214 -22.16 9.43 -7.11
N MET A 215 -23.05 9.42 -8.11
CA MET A 215 -23.61 10.65 -8.70
C MET A 215 -24.32 11.49 -7.64
N GLY A 216 -25.17 10.87 -6.81
CA GLY A 216 -25.88 11.56 -5.73
C GLY A 216 -24.93 12.22 -4.71
N LYS A 217 -23.90 11.49 -4.24
CA LYS A 217 -22.88 12.03 -3.32
C LYS A 217 -22.08 13.17 -3.96
N PHE A 218 -21.71 13.02 -5.23
CA PHE A 218 -20.98 14.05 -5.98
C PHE A 218 -21.80 15.35 -6.06
N SER A 219 -23.05 15.28 -6.52
CA SER A 219 -23.90 16.47 -6.67
C SER A 219 -24.19 17.15 -5.33
N ILE A 220 -24.36 16.38 -4.24
CA ILE A 220 -24.52 16.93 -2.88
C ILE A 220 -23.26 17.68 -2.42
N ALA A 221 -22.07 17.13 -2.64
CA ALA A 221 -20.82 17.78 -2.26
C ALA A 221 -20.55 19.05 -3.08
N LEU A 222 -20.73 18.97 -4.39
CA LEU A 222 -20.43 20.07 -5.29
C LEU A 222 -21.38 21.27 -5.09
N ALA A 223 -22.67 21.02 -4.77
CA ALA A 223 -23.72 22.03 -4.73
C ALA A 223 -23.31 23.32 -3.99
N GLU A 224 -22.91 23.23 -2.71
CA GLU A 224 -22.52 24.40 -1.93
C GLU A 224 -21.06 24.83 -2.12
N GLY A 225 -20.14 23.87 -2.16
CA GLY A 225 -18.69 24.14 -2.18
C GLY A 225 -18.14 24.51 -3.55
N GLY A 226 -18.53 23.78 -4.61
CA GLY A 226 -17.79 23.73 -5.88
C GLY A 226 -16.65 22.71 -5.87
N SER A 227 -16.59 21.85 -4.84
CA SER A 227 -15.56 20.82 -4.66
C SER A 227 -16.20 19.48 -4.27
N TRP A 228 -15.59 18.38 -4.74
CA TRP A 228 -15.89 17.03 -4.26
C TRP A 228 -14.71 16.53 -3.42
N ASP A 229 -14.79 16.70 -2.10
CA ASP A 229 -13.67 16.45 -1.18
C ASP A 229 -13.66 15.03 -0.59
N ASP A 230 -14.22 14.07 -1.34
CA ASP A 230 -14.21 12.64 -1.03
C ASP A 230 -12.88 12.00 -1.51
N ALA A 231 -11.86 12.09 -0.65
CA ALA A 231 -10.53 11.58 -0.95
C ALA A 231 -10.50 10.05 -1.13
N ASP A 232 -11.33 9.31 -0.36
CA ASP A 232 -11.42 7.85 -0.45
C ASP A 232 -12.04 7.42 -1.80
N ALA A 233 -13.16 8.03 -2.22
CA ALA A 233 -13.78 7.69 -3.50
C ALA A 233 -12.91 8.10 -4.70
N LYS A 234 -12.28 9.29 -4.66
CA LYS A 234 -11.31 9.70 -5.70
C LYS A 234 -10.15 8.71 -5.82
N THR A 235 -9.64 8.23 -4.68
CA THR A 235 -8.53 7.27 -4.65
C THR A 235 -8.94 5.88 -5.10
N ALA A 236 -10.14 5.41 -4.74
CA ALA A 236 -10.67 4.14 -5.24
C ALA A 236 -10.85 4.14 -6.77
N ILE A 237 -11.30 5.26 -7.35
CA ILE A 237 -11.38 5.44 -8.81
C ILE A 237 -9.98 5.49 -9.44
N ALA A 238 -9.01 6.15 -8.79
CA ALA A 238 -7.63 6.23 -9.29
C ALA A 238 -6.92 4.87 -9.25
N ASP A 239 -7.10 4.09 -8.18
CA ASP A 239 -6.63 2.70 -8.09
C ASP A 239 -7.16 1.84 -9.24
N TRP A 240 -8.46 1.98 -9.55
CA TRP A 240 -9.09 1.28 -10.67
C TRP A 240 -8.57 1.77 -12.03
N ALA A 241 -8.47 3.10 -12.22
CA ALA A 241 -7.99 3.70 -13.46
C ALA A 241 -6.54 3.29 -13.76
N CYS A 242 -5.68 3.29 -12.73
CA CYS A 242 -4.32 2.76 -12.78
C CYS A 242 -4.30 1.28 -13.20
N ASP A 243 -5.15 0.44 -12.60
CA ASP A 243 -5.20 -1.00 -12.92
C ASP A 243 -5.59 -1.26 -14.38
N VAL A 244 -6.63 -0.59 -14.89
CA VAL A 244 -7.08 -0.78 -16.27
C VAL A 244 -6.18 -0.13 -17.32
N ASP A 245 -5.49 0.94 -16.97
CA ASP A 245 -4.55 1.63 -17.86
C ASP A 245 -3.21 0.87 -17.96
N LEU A 246 -2.66 0.39 -16.84
CA LEU A 246 -1.46 -0.46 -16.83
C LEU A 246 -1.68 -1.78 -17.57
N LYS A 247 -2.83 -2.45 -17.33
CA LYS A 247 -3.18 -3.70 -18.05
C LYS A 247 -3.57 -3.49 -19.52
N GLY A 248 -3.63 -2.23 -19.99
CA GLY A 248 -4.11 -1.88 -21.32
C GLY A 248 -5.58 -2.25 -21.59
N THR A 249 -6.35 -2.61 -20.55
CA THR A 249 -7.77 -2.98 -20.66
C THR A 249 -8.67 -1.77 -20.81
N LEU A 250 -8.17 -0.56 -20.52
CA LEU A 250 -8.82 0.71 -20.88
C LEU A 250 -9.14 0.79 -22.39
N ALA A 251 -8.27 0.23 -23.24
CA ALA A 251 -8.52 0.12 -24.68
C ALA A 251 -9.71 -0.79 -25.05
N ASN A 252 -10.28 -1.55 -24.11
CA ASN A 252 -11.52 -2.29 -24.34
C ASN A 252 -12.75 -1.38 -24.27
N VAL A 253 -12.71 -0.31 -23.47
CA VAL A 253 -13.76 0.73 -23.46
C VAL A 253 -13.88 1.37 -24.83
N ARG A 254 -12.73 1.75 -25.44
CA ARG A 254 -12.67 2.19 -26.85
C ARG A 254 -13.32 1.19 -27.80
N LYS A 255 -12.89 -0.09 -27.76
CA LYS A 255 -13.44 -1.16 -28.61
C LYS A 255 -14.95 -1.39 -28.39
N ASN A 256 -15.47 -1.18 -27.19
CA ASN A 256 -16.89 -1.29 -26.88
C ASN A 256 -17.70 -0.20 -27.62
N VAL A 257 -17.27 1.06 -27.49
CA VAL A 257 -17.95 2.21 -28.12
C VAL A 257 -17.80 2.17 -29.65
N GLU A 258 -16.61 1.85 -30.16
CA GLU A 258 -16.38 1.59 -31.60
C GLU A 258 -17.23 0.40 -32.11
N GLY A 259 -17.34 -0.66 -31.29
CA GLY A 259 -18.12 -1.86 -31.58
C GLY A 259 -19.63 -1.62 -31.72
N TRP A 260 -20.16 -0.53 -31.18
CA TRP A 260 -21.55 -0.10 -31.41
C TRP A 260 -21.78 0.50 -32.80
N LYS A 261 -20.72 0.98 -33.48
CA LYS A 261 -20.76 1.55 -34.84
C LYS A 261 -21.68 2.76 -35.01
N TYR A 262 -21.70 3.64 -34.01
CA TYR A 262 -22.48 4.89 -34.01
C TYR A 262 -21.67 6.14 -34.38
N ALA A 263 -20.34 6.03 -34.42
CA ALA A 263 -19.38 7.06 -34.79
C ALA A 263 -18.28 6.47 -35.70
N ASP A 264 -17.65 7.31 -36.52
CA ASP A 264 -16.47 6.92 -37.30
C ASP A 264 -15.18 6.91 -36.46
N SER A 265 -15.17 7.61 -35.33
CA SER A 265 -14.07 7.66 -34.37
C SER A 265 -14.58 7.95 -32.96
N VAL A 266 -14.03 7.28 -31.95
CA VAL A 266 -14.28 7.59 -30.53
C VAL A 266 -13.27 8.64 -30.05
N PRO A 267 -13.68 9.70 -29.31
CA PRO A 267 -12.78 10.76 -28.84
C PRO A 267 -11.65 10.22 -27.94
N LEU A 268 -10.57 10.99 -27.77
CA LEU A 268 -9.33 10.58 -27.09
C LEU A 268 -9.43 10.67 -25.55
N PHE A 269 -10.42 9.99 -24.97
CA PHE A 269 -10.74 10.04 -23.55
C PHE A 269 -9.66 9.45 -22.64
N GLU A 270 -8.83 8.53 -23.15
CA GLU A 270 -7.86 7.80 -22.33
C GLU A 270 -6.85 8.73 -21.64
N LYS A 271 -6.47 9.86 -22.28
CA LYS A 271 -5.54 10.82 -21.68
C LYS A 271 -6.03 11.31 -20.32
N TYR A 272 -7.30 11.69 -20.21
CA TYR A 272 -7.90 12.21 -18.97
C TYR A 272 -8.08 11.11 -17.91
N VAL A 273 -8.36 9.86 -18.31
CA VAL A 273 -8.41 8.72 -17.38
C VAL A 273 -7.01 8.42 -16.82
N THR A 274 -5.98 8.53 -17.67
CA THR A 274 -4.57 8.36 -17.32
C THR A 274 -4.07 9.49 -16.40
N ASP A 275 -4.26 10.75 -16.79
CA ASP A 275 -3.84 11.93 -16.02
C ASP A 275 -4.51 11.98 -14.64
N PHE A 276 -5.80 11.60 -14.53
CA PHE A 276 -6.52 11.53 -13.25
C PHE A 276 -5.81 10.65 -12.20
N TRP A 277 -5.35 9.45 -12.58
CA TRP A 277 -4.64 8.58 -11.63
C TRP A 277 -3.19 9.02 -11.39
N TRP A 278 -2.54 9.61 -12.39
CA TRP A 278 -1.20 10.21 -12.24
C TRP A 278 -1.17 11.36 -11.23
N ASP A 279 -2.17 12.22 -11.25
CA ASP A 279 -2.27 13.36 -10.33
C ASP A 279 -2.78 12.92 -8.95
N ASN A 280 -3.73 11.99 -8.88
CA ASN A 280 -4.18 11.41 -7.60
C ASN A 280 -3.02 10.73 -6.83
N TYR A 281 -2.12 10.02 -7.53
CA TYR A 281 -0.92 9.44 -6.93
C TYR A 281 0.23 10.44 -6.71
N GLY A 282 0.08 11.69 -7.14
CA GLY A 282 1.10 12.73 -7.07
C GLY A 282 2.30 12.50 -7.99
N LEU A 283 2.17 11.66 -9.03
CA LEU A 283 3.22 11.39 -10.04
C LEU A 283 3.35 12.57 -11.03
N GLY A 284 2.21 13.08 -11.50
CA GLY A 284 2.10 14.13 -12.53
C GLY A 284 2.54 13.69 -13.92
N VAL A 285 2.10 14.38 -14.97
CA VAL A 285 2.30 14.04 -16.40
C VAL A 285 3.68 13.45 -16.75
N CYS A 286 3.72 12.17 -17.11
CA CYS A 286 4.91 11.54 -17.71
C CYS A 286 5.09 12.02 -19.16
N ASN A 287 6.33 12.36 -19.54
CA ASN A 287 6.66 12.86 -20.87
C ASN A 287 8.17 12.72 -21.15
N ALA A 288 8.60 12.95 -22.39
CA ALA A 288 10.00 12.74 -22.82
C ALA A 288 11.07 13.55 -22.07
N LYS A 289 10.73 14.59 -21.29
CA LYS A 289 11.69 15.29 -20.39
C LYS A 289 11.90 14.57 -19.06
N ARG A 290 11.03 13.61 -18.74
CA ARG A 290 10.94 12.82 -17.50
C ARG A 290 11.16 11.33 -17.77
N GLU A 291 11.62 10.97 -18.97
CA GLU A 291 11.88 9.60 -19.37
C GLU A 291 12.93 8.94 -18.43
N ASN A 292 12.61 7.77 -17.89
CA ASN A 292 13.33 7.07 -16.81
C ASN A 292 13.29 7.75 -15.42
N GLU A 293 12.55 8.84 -15.24
CA GLU A 293 12.26 9.37 -13.89
C GLU A 293 11.50 8.30 -13.11
N THR A 294 11.95 8.00 -11.89
CA THR A 294 11.25 7.12 -10.95
C THR A 294 10.55 7.97 -9.89
N LYS A 295 9.25 7.78 -9.69
CA LYS A 295 8.49 8.40 -8.60
C LYS A 295 7.72 7.37 -7.80
N ARG A 296 7.47 7.71 -6.54
CA ARG A 296 6.68 6.92 -5.60
C ARG A 296 5.25 7.48 -5.53
N ASN A 297 4.24 6.63 -5.49
CA ASN A 297 2.88 7.04 -5.16
C ASN A 297 2.83 7.57 -3.72
N VAL A 298 2.43 8.84 -3.57
CA VAL A 298 2.38 9.51 -2.27
C VAL A 298 0.99 9.46 -1.60
N ASN A 299 -0.03 8.95 -2.28
CA ASN A 299 -1.38 8.91 -1.76
C ASN A 299 -1.57 7.74 -0.77
N LYS A 300 -1.70 8.07 0.52
CA LYS A 300 -1.83 7.13 1.64
C LYS A 300 -3.13 6.31 1.64
N LEU A 301 -4.14 6.72 0.88
CA LEU A 301 -5.41 6.00 0.73
C LEU A 301 -5.37 4.96 -0.39
N SER A 302 -4.35 5.01 -1.27
CA SER A 302 -4.23 4.11 -2.41
C SER A 302 -3.79 2.72 -1.98
N LYS A 303 -4.38 1.68 -2.58
CA LYS A 303 -3.87 0.30 -2.47
C LYS A 303 -2.41 0.24 -2.93
N LEU A 304 -1.99 1.09 -3.86
CA LEU A 304 -0.62 1.22 -4.36
C LEU A 304 0.19 2.32 -3.65
N TYR A 305 -0.16 2.72 -2.42
CA TYR A 305 0.67 3.62 -1.62
C TYR A 305 2.11 3.08 -1.48
N ASN A 306 3.09 3.99 -1.50
CA ASN A 306 4.52 3.70 -1.52
C ASN A 306 5.03 2.89 -2.75
N GLU A 307 4.18 2.59 -3.74
CA GLU A 307 4.62 1.89 -4.95
C GLU A 307 5.47 2.78 -5.88
N TYR A 308 6.47 2.18 -6.54
CA TYR A 308 7.36 2.88 -7.47
C TYR A 308 6.90 2.74 -8.92
N PHE A 309 6.78 3.88 -9.60
CA PHE A 309 6.49 3.98 -11.02
C PHE A 309 7.70 4.58 -11.75
N VAL A 310 7.96 4.11 -12.96
CA VAL A 310 8.96 4.67 -13.88
C VAL A 310 8.23 5.29 -15.07
N CYS A 311 8.66 6.49 -15.48
CA CYS A 311 8.12 7.17 -16.64
C CYS A 311 8.80 6.63 -17.91
N GLU A 312 8.10 5.81 -18.68
CA GLU A 312 8.59 5.19 -19.91
C GLU A 312 7.69 5.51 -21.10
N LYS A 313 8.28 5.94 -22.21
CA LYS A 313 7.64 6.18 -23.50
C LYS A 313 6.44 7.13 -23.38
N GLY A 314 6.51 8.05 -22.42
CA GLY A 314 5.42 8.98 -22.08
C GLY A 314 4.27 8.38 -21.24
N ARG A 315 4.45 7.23 -20.58
CA ARG A 315 3.49 6.69 -19.59
C ARG A 315 4.18 6.26 -18.30
N TRP A 316 3.52 6.44 -17.15
CA TRP A 316 3.97 5.79 -15.91
C TRP A 316 3.65 4.30 -15.97
N VAL A 317 4.67 3.47 -15.78
CA VAL A 317 4.55 2.01 -15.62
C VAL A 317 5.05 1.62 -14.24
N ILE A 318 4.45 0.58 -13.63
CA ILE A 318 5.18 -0.18 -12.61
C ILE A 318 6.28 -0.93 -13.39
N PRO A 319 7.57 -0.84 -12.99
CA PRO A 319 8.65 -1.44 -13.75
C PRO A 319 8.56 -2.97 -13.76
N GLU A 320 8.05 -3.53 -14.85
CA GLU A 320 8.30 -4.92 -15.21
C GLU A 320 9.79 -5.11 -15.46
N GLU A 321 10.39 -6.20 -14.98
CA GLU A 321 11.81 -6.45 -15.26
C GLU A 321 12.08 -6.66 -16.75
N GLU A 322 13.20 -6.12 -17.22
CA GLU A 322 13.76 -6.47 -18.52
C GLU A 322 14.09 -7.97 -18.56
N THR A 323 13.15 -8.77 -19.05
CA THR A 323 13.42 -10.14 -19.49
C THR A 323 14.49 -10.08 -20.57
N ALA A 324 15.73 -10.41 -20.19
CA ALA A 324 16.93 -10.13 -20.97
C ALA A 324 16.84 -10.72 -22.38
N LYS A 325 16.53 -9.85 -23.36
CA LYS A 325 16.46 -10.20 -24.79
C LYS A 325 17.87 -10.39 -25.37
N SER A 326 18.54 -11.45 -24.92
CA SER A 326 19.78 -11.92 -25.52
C SER A 326 19.55 -12.17 -27.01
N SER A 327 20.41 -11.57 -27.83
CA SER A 327 20.26 -11.55 -29.28
C SER A 327 20.70 -12.88 -29.89
N SER A 328 19.76 -13.65 -30.43
CA SER A 328 20.07 -14.83 -31.24
C SER A 328 19.21 -14.92 -32.51
N SER A 329 19.64 -14.18 -33.54
CA SER A 329 19.07 -14.33 -34.88
C SER A 329 19.45 -15.69 -35.48
N LYS A 330 18.48 -16.60 -35.66
CA LYS A 330 18.57 -17.67 -36.67
C LYS A 330 17.22 -18.19 -37.15
N LYS A 331 17.21 -18.61 -38.41
CA LYS A 331 16.06 -19.10 -39.18
C LYS A 331 15.47 -20.36 -38.52
N GLY A 332 14.14 -20.47 -38.52
CA GLY A 332 13.46 -21.72 -38.15
C GLY A 332 13.38 -22.74 -39.30
N VAL A 333 12.98 -23.96 -38.95
CA VAL A 333 12.39 -25.02 -39.79
C VAL A 333 11.52 -25.90 -38.86
N SER A 334 10.67 -26.76 -39.41
CA SER A 334 9.49 -27.33 -38.76
C SER A 334 9.65 -28.67 -38.01
N SER A 335 8.60 -28.99 -37.24
CA SER A 335 7.90 -30.30 -37.17
C SER A 335 8.42 -31.48 -36.32
N SER A 336 7.45 -32.09 -35.61
CA SER A 336 7.31 -33.52 -35.24
C SER A 336 8.01 -34.09 -34.00
N SER A 337 7.25 -34.10 -32.90
CA SER A 337 6.97 -35.23 -31.98
C SER A 337 7.74 -36.56 -32.06
N VAL A 338 8.15 -37.11 -30.90
CA VAL A 338 7.84 -38.49 -30.37
C VAL A 338 8.55 -38.72 -29.00
N THR A 339 8.00 -39.62 -28.17
CA THR A 339 8.46 -40.07 -26.83
C THR A 339 8.24 -41.60 -26.70
N PRO A 340 8.73 -42.33 -25.64
CA PRO A 340 9.75 -42.07 -24.60
C PRO A 340 10.77 -43.27 -24.46
N GLN A 341 11.32 -43.52 -23.24
CA GLN A 341 12.15 -44.68 -22.76
C GLN A 341 13.67 -44.64 -23.06
N SER A 342 14.61 -45.14 -22.22
CA SER A 342 14.57 -45.52 -20.77
C SER A 342 15.98 -45.87 -20.18
N SER A 343 16.19 -45.56 -18.88
CA SER A 343 16.99 -46.30 -17.85
C SER A 343 18.54 -46.48 -17.92
N SER A 344 19.15 -46.70 -16.73
CA SER A 344 20.57 -47.07 -16.40
C SER A 344 21.67 -46.06 -16.78
N SER A 345 22.58 -45.57 -15.91
CA SER A 345 23.50 -46.18 -14.90
C SER A 345 24.69 -46.93 -15.55
N SER A 346 25.97 -46.87 -15.10
CA SER A 346 26.59 -46.32 -13.86
C SER A 346 28.14 -46.18 -13.98
N LYS A 347 28.81 -45.38 -13.12
CA LYS A 347 30.28 -45.32 -12.81
C LYS A 347 31.23 -44.94 -13.98
N GLY A 348 32.41 -44.34 -13.78
CA GLY A 348 33.13 -43.83 -12.59
C GLY A 348 34.62 -43.54 -12.90
N LEU A 349 35.41 -43.16 -11.87
CA LEU A 349 36.89 -43.00 -11.84
C LEU A 349 37.56 -41.70 -12.34
N GLU A 350 38.07 -40.97 -11.35
CA GLU A 350 39.24 -40.06 -11.25
C GLU A 350 40.61 -40.79 -11.46
N PRO A 351 41.81 -40.18 -11.21
CA PRO A 351 42.25 -38.77 -11.32
C PRO A 351 43.65 -38.64 -12.00
N VAL A 352 44.19 -37.40 -12.16
CA VAL A 352 45.66 -37.13 -12.18
C VAL A 352 45.96 -35.76 -11.54
N GLU A 353 46.98 -35.68 -10.69
CA GLU A 353 47.47 -34.45 -10.04
C GLU A 353 48.59 -33.72 -10.81
N GLY A 354 48.79 -32.44 -10.49
CA GLY A 354 50.11 -31.95 -10.06
C GLY A 354 50.96 -31.11 -11.03
N SER A 355 51.30 -29.88 -10.59
CA SER A 355 52.70 -29.44 -10.39
C SER A 355 52.76 -28.07 -9.68
N SER A 356 53.94 -27.65 -9.19
CA SER A 356 54.13 -26.42 -8.40
C SER A 356 55.51 -25.75 -8.62
N GLY A 357 55.67 -24.49 -8.19
CA GLY A 357 56.93 -23.71 -8.22
C GLY A 357 56.77 -22.38 -8.99
N LYS A 358 57.03 -21.19 -8.44
CA LYS A 358 58.26 -20.58 -7.85
C LYS A 358 59.30 -20.15 -8.92
N GLU A 359 60.00 -19.00 -8.83
CA GLU A 359 60.11 -17.95 -7.79
C GLU A 359 60.77 -16.64 -8.34
N LYS A 360 60.62 -15.49 -7.63
CA LYS A 360 61.52 -14.28 -7.61
C LYS A 360 61.61 -13.41 -8.89
N SER A 361 61.91 -12.08 -8.88
CA SER A 361 62.11 -11.02 -7.85
C SER A 361 62.04 -9.60 -8.57
N SER A 362 62.48 -8.40 -8.14
CA SER A 362 63.38 -7.91 -7.06
C SER A 362 63.31 -6.39 -6.75
N SER A 363 63.22 -6.05 -5.45
CA SER A 363 64.04 -5.05 -4.69
C SER A 363 64.13 -3.53 -5.00
N SER A 364 63.87 -2.70 -3.97
CA SER A 364 64.69 -1.53 -3.53
C SER A 364 64.24 -1.01 -2.14
N ILE A 365 65.14 -0.47 -1.28
CA ILE A 365 64.90 -0.26 0.18
C ILE A 365 65.57 1.03 0.73
N ALA A 366 64.95 1.67 1.73
CA ALA A 366 65.57 2.47 2.80
C ALA A 366 64.68 2.39 4.08
N SER A 367 65.05 1.68 5.16
CA SER A 367 65.82 2.13 6.35
C SER A 367 65.22 3.35 7.08
N SER A 368 64.95 3.36 8.40
CA SER A 368 65.50 2.61 9.56
C SER A 368 64.45 2.48 10.71
N SER A 369 64.58 1.69 11.79
CA SER A 369 65.71 0.95 12.41
C SER A 369 65.27 -0.31 13.21
N SER A 370 66.18 -1.29 13.29
CA SER A 370 66.32 -2.47 14.19
C SER A 370 65.73 -2.39 15.63
N SER A 371 65.42 -3.48 16.35
CA SER A 371 65.67 -4.96 16.20
C SER A 371 64.62 -5.75 17.01
N GLU A 372 64.00 -6.84 16.51
CA GLU A 372 64.45 -8.26 16.62
C GLU A 372 64.72 -8.76 18.06
N ALA A 373 64.31 -9.95 18.53
CA ALA A 373 63.62 -11.11 17.93
C ALA A 373 63.23 -12.15 19.04
N LYS A 374 62.39 -13.19 18.89
CA LYS A 374 61.32 -13.63 17.93
C LYS A 374 60.58 -14.83 18.58
N SER A 375 59.26 -14.97 18.42
CA SER A 375 58.48 -16.24 18.60
C SER A 375 57.21 -16.20 17.74
N SER A 376 56.63 -17.36 17.38
CA SER A 376 55.73 -17.47 16.23
C SER A 376 54.34 -18.07 16.53
N SER A 377 53.33 -17.20 16.60
CA SER A 377 51.94 -17.52 16.26
C SER A 377 51.21 -16.24 15.82
N SER A 378 50.94 -16.08 14.53
CA SER A 378 50.14 -14.97 14.00
C SER A 378 48.65 -15.29 14.18
N TYR A 379 48.17 -15.27 15.42
CA TYR A 379 46.74 -15.30 15.70
C TYR A 379 46.14 -13.95 15.30
N VAL A 380 45.31 -13.95 14.25
CA VAL A 380 44.52 -12.77 13.88
C VAL A 380 43.31 -12.74 14.79
N ASN A 381 43.16 -11.69 15.60
CA ASN A 381 41.94 -11.44 16.35
C ASN A 381 40.84 -10.99 15.38
N PRO A 382 39.74 -11.76 15.17
CA PRO A 382 38.67 -11.35 14.26
C PRO A 382 37.79 -10.25 14.85
N PHE A 383 37.73 -10.14 16.18
CA PHE A 383 36.69 -9.40 16.89
C PHE A 383 37.16 -8.02 17.35
N SER A 384 37.61 -7.21 16.37
CA SER A 384 37.53 -5.75 16.47
C SER A 384 36.26 -5.20 15.82
N SER A 385 35.20 -6.01 15.74
CA SER A 385 33.85 -5.61 15.35
C SER A 385 33.14 -4.99 16.56
N SER A 386 32.93 -3.67 16.52
CA SER A 386 32.20 -2.96 17.57
C SER A 386 30.69 -3.13 17.39
N SER A 387 30.16 -4.27 17.82
CA SER A 387 28.73 -4.57 17.88
C SER A 387 28.01 -3.71 18.93
N ARG A 388 27.78 -2.44 18.59
CA ARG A 388 26.85 -1.58 19.31
C ARG A 388 25.42 -2.11 19.11
N PRO A 389 24.52 -1.99 20.11
CA PRO A 389 23.11 -2.27 19.89
C PRO A 389 22.55 -1.40 18.75
N VAL A 390 21.91 -2.06 17.79
CA VAL A 390 21.22 -1.41 16.67
C VAL A 390 19.99 -0.70 17.22
N THR A 391 20.02 0.63 17.24
CA THR A 391 18.85 1.47 17.52
C THR A 391 17.84 1.38 16.37
N TYR A 392 16.58 1.74 16.62
CA TYR A 392 15.51 1.68 15.60
C TYR A 392 15.90 2.43 14.30
N ASP A 393 16.61 3.55 14.42
CA ASP A 393 17.18 4.36 13.31
C ASP A 393 18.32 3.68 12.52
N SER A 394 18.57 2.38 12.72
CA SER A 394 19.67 1.63 12.08
C SER A 394 19.29 0.23 11.56
N ILE A 395 17.98 -0.08 11.46
CA ILE A 395 17.49 -1.16 10.59
C ILE A 395 17.45 -0.63 9.14
N PRO A 396 18.05 -1.31 8.15
CA PRO A 396 17.98 -0.87 6.75
C PRO A 396 16.56 -0.93 6.19
N GLU A 397 16.16 0.06 5.40
CA GLU A 397 14.93 0.01 4.60
C GLU A 397 14.92 -1.23 3.68
N LEU A 398 13.73 -1.79 3.42
CA LEU A 398 13.59 -2.91 2.50
C LEU A 398 14.01 -2.51 1.07
N PRO A 399 14.83 -3.33 0.37
CA PRO A 399 15.17 -3.08 -1.04
C PRO A 399 13.94 -2.93 -1.95
N LYS A 400 14.08 -2.15 -3.03
CA LYS A 400 12.99 -1.74 -3.92
C LYS A 400 12.14 -2.91 -4.44
N GLU A 401 12.74 -4.08 -4.60
CA GLU A 401 12.09 -5.29 -5.12
C GLU A 401 11.13 -5.95 -4.11
N VAL A 402 11.25 -5.60 -2.82
CA VAL A 402 10.44 -6.09 -1.68
C VAL A 402 9.82 -4.99 -0.82
N SER A 403 10.14 -3.70 -1.05
CA SER A 403 9.60 -2.58 -0.26
C SER A 403 8.06 -2.45 -0.32
N PHE A 404 7.40 -3.05 -1.30
CA PHE A 404 5.93 -3.16 -1.34
C PHE A 404 5.35 -3.94 -0.13
N LEU A 405 6.18 -4.71 0.58
CA LEU A 405 5.80 -5.43 1.80
C LEU A 405 5.57 -4.51 3.00
N GLU A 406 6.08 -3.28 3.00
CA GLU A 406 5.91 -2.32 4.10
C GLU A 406 4.45 -2.01 4.43
N ARG A 407 3.53 -2.11 3.46
CA ARG A 407 2.08 -1.95 3.71
C ARG A 407 1.45 -3.11 4.51
N PHE A 408 2.15 -4.24 4.61
CA PHE A 408 1.68 -5.49 5.23
C PHE A 408 2.29 -5.76 6.61
N PHE A 409 3.03 -4.80 7.19
CA PHE A 409 3.44 -4.84 8.60
C PHE A 409 3.22 -3.46 9.26
N ASP A 410 3.52 -3.36 10.55
CA ASP A 410 3.42 -2.13 11.35
C ASP A 410 4.73 -1.79 12.07
N GLU A 411 5.62 -2.78 12.27
CA GLU A 411 6.86 -2.65 13.03
C GLU A 411 7.95 -3.57 12.48
N TYR A 412 9.16 -3.02 12.29
CA TYR A 412 10.38 -3.81 12.09
C TYR A 412 10.82 -4.42 13.42
N ARG A 413 10.94 -5.75 13.48
CA ARG A 413 11.38 -6.51 14.66
C ARG A 413 12.89 -6.72 14.71
N GLY A 414 13.54 -6.79 13.54
CA GLY A 414 14.99 -6.97 13.47
C GLY A 414 15.52 -7.12 12.04
N TYR A 415 16.85 -7.14 11.95
CA TYR A 415 17.62 -7.34 10.72
C TYR A 415 18.86 -8.18 11.01
N LEU A 416 19.23 -9.08 10.09
CA LEU A 416 20.49 -9.82 10.13
C LEU A 416 21.20 -9.74 8.77
N GLU A 417 22.52 -9.67 8.80
CA GLU A 417 23.40 -9.76 7.64
C GLU A 417 24.56 -10.69 8.01
N PHE A 418 24.70 -11.80 7.29
CA PHE A 418 25.62 -12.88 7.67
C PHE A 418 27.00 -12.66 7.06
N GLU A 419 27.99 -12.29 7.89
CA GLU A 419 29.38 -12.00 7.45
C GLU A 419 29.96 -13.11 6.56
N GLY A 420 30.51 -12.72 5.41
CA GLY A 420 31.09 -13.65 4.43
C GLY A 420 30.08 -14.30 3.48
N SER A 421 28.78 -14.05 3.65
CA SER A 421 27.73 -14.42 2.70
C SER A 421 27.07 -13.19 2.06
N SER A 422 26.17 -13.43 1.11
CA SER A 422 25.27 -12.42 0.53
C SER A 422 23.89 -12.37 1.21
N GLN A 423 23.66 -13.16 2.27
CA GLN A 423 22.33 -13.30 2.89
C GLN A 423 21.99 -12.14 3.84
N LYS A 424 20.78 -11.61 3.66
CA LYS A 424 20.16 -10.55 4.47
C LYS A 424 18.72 -10.95 4.84
N ASP A 425 18.41 -10.92 6.12
CA ASP A 425 17.09 -11.26 6.68
C ASP A 425 16.47 -10.05 7.36
N TRP A 426 15.20 -9.75 7.08
CA TRP A 426 14.36 -8.80 7.82
C TRP A 426 13.21 -9.54 8.51
N PHE A 427 12.93 -9.15 9.75
CA PHE A 427 11.81 -9.68 10.55
C PHE A 427 10.85 -8.53 10.85
N VAL A 428 9.56 -8.70 10.55
CA VAL A 428 8.54 -7.64 10.64
C VAL A 428 7.19 -8.21 11.09
N VAL A 429 6.37 -7.42 11.80
CA VAL A 429 5.08 -7.88 12.38
C VAL A 429 3.91 -6.98 11.98
N LYS A 430 2.74 -7.57 11.70
CA LYS A 430 1.45 -6.87 11.60
C LYS A 430 0.67 -6.98 12.92
N LYS A 431 0.28 -5.84 13.48
CA LYS A 431 -0.48 -5.70 14.74
C LYS A 431 -1.95 -5.40 14.45
N ASN A 432 -2.79 -6.44 14.28
CA ASN A 432 -4.23 -6.25 14.16
C ASN A 432 -4.88 -6.10 15.54
N THR A 433 -4.90 -4.87 16.07
CA THR A 433 -5.61 -4.50 17.30
C THR A 433 -7.13 -4.42 17.07
N GLY A 434 -7.75 -5.56 16.75
CA GLY A 434 -9.16 -5.66 16.41
C GLY A 434 -9.80 -6.94 16.95
N VAL A 435 -11.07 -6.83 17.34
CA VAL A 435 -11.90 -8.01 17.62
C VAL A 435 -12.31 -8.64 16.28
N TYR A 436 -12.41 -9.97 16.25
CA TYR A 436 -12.72 -10.84 15.11
C TYR A 436 -11.57 -11.16 14.13
N SER A 437 -11.45 -12.44 13.82
CA SER A 437 -10.40 -13.05 12.98
C SER A 437 -10.61 -12.88 11.47
N SER A 438 -11.83 -12.59 11.01
CA SER A 438 -12.21 -12.51 9.59
C SER A 438 -11.38 -11.53 8.76
N ASN A 439 -10.87 -10.48 9.40
CA ASN A 439 -10.08 -9.44 8.73
C ASN A 439 -8.64 -9.91 8.43
N GLN A 440 -8.11 -10.87 9.20
CA GLN A 440 -6.74 -11.37 9.03
C GLN A 440 -6.61 -12.18 7.74
N ASP A 441 -7.50 -13.15 7.49
CA ASP A 441 -7.48 -13.96 6.27
C ASP A 441 -7.71 -13.11 5.02
N SER A 442 -8.50 -12.04 5.13
CA SER A 442 -8.73 -11.08 4.04
C SER A 442 -7.46 -10.31 3.68
N LEU A 443 -6.71 -9.82 4.68
CA LEU A 443 -5.42 -9.14 4.45
C LEU A 443 -4.34 -10.10 3.94
N LEU A 444 -4.32 -11.34 4.42
CA LEU A 444 -3.36 -12.36 3.97
C LEU A 444 -3.67 -12.88 2.57
N ALA A 445 -4.93 -12.93 2.15
CA ALA A 445 -5.30 -13.15 0.75
C ALA A 445 -4.75 -12.03 -0.15
N VAL A 446 -4.96 -10.76 0.22
CA VAL A 446 -4.40 -9.61 -0.51
C VAL A 446 -2.86 -9.64 -0.56
N LEU A 447 -2.19 -10.08 0.51
CA LEU A 447 -0.73 -10.30 0.51
C LEU A 447 -0.31 -11.41 -0.46
N ALA A 448 -0.98 -12.56 -0.43
CA ALA A 448 -0.70 -13.68 -1.34
C ALA A 448 -0.94 -13.31 -2.82
N ASP A 449 -2.05 -12.63 -3.12
CA ASP A 449 -2.35 -12.11 -4.47
C ASP A 449 -1.29 -11.09 -4.91
N THR A 450 -0.81 -10.23 -3.99
CA THR A 450 0.26 -9.26 -4.29
C THR A 450 1.58 -9.97 -4.59
N LEU A 451 1.95 -10.97 -3.79
CA LEU A 451 3.16 -11.77 -4.02
C LEU A 451 3.10 -12.47 -5.38
N ALA A 452 1.95 -13.07 -5.74
CA ALA A 452 1.73 -13.69 -7.04
C ALA A 452 1.82 -12.67 -8.20
N LEU A 453 1.21 -11.48 -8.06
CA LEU A 453 1.31 -10.38 -9.03
C LEU A 453 2.74 -9.83 -9.17
N ARG A 454 3.58 -9.96 -8.13
CA ARG A 454 5.02 -9.64 -8.16
C ARG A 454 5.90 -10.81 -8.59
N GLY A 455 5.33 -11.89 -9.12
CA GLY A 455 6.09 -13.03 -9.63
C GLY A 455 6.76 -13.91 -8.56
N PHE A 456 6.36 -13.78 -7.29
CA PHE A 456 6.76 -14.74 -6.26
C PHE A 456 5.94 -16.02 -6.41
N ALA A 457 6.60 -17.14 -6.67
CA ALA A 457 5.98 -18.46 -6.72
C ALA A 457 5.78 -19.00 -5.29
N TYR A 458 4.57 -19.43 -4.97
CA TYR A 458 4.30 -20.18 -3.74
C TYR A 458 5.04 -21.52 -3.76
N LYS A 459 5.85 -21.77 -2.73
CA LYS A 459 6.68 -22.98 -2.58
C LYS A 459 6.05 -24.04 -1.69
N GLY A 460 5.04 -23.68 -0.92
CA GLY A 460 4.34 -24.58 0.01
C GLY A 460 4.38 -24.09 1.45
N LYS A 461 4.06 -25.00 2.36
CA LYS A 461 4.24 -24.81 3.81
C LYS A 461 5.58 -25.40 4.25
N VAL A 462 6.31 -24.69 5.09
CA VAL A 462 7.46 -25.19 5.86
C VAL A 462 7.14 -25.11 7.34
N ALA A 463 7.80 -25.92 8.19
CA ALA A 463 7.71 -25.74 9.64
C ALA A 463 8.32 -24.39 10.04
N CYS A 464 7.73 -23.70 11.02
CA CYS A 464 8.21 -22.40 11.46
C CYS A 464 9.62 -22.46 12.08
N ASP A 465 10.53 -21.60 11.61
CA ASP A 465 11.78 -21.25 12.28
C ASP A 465 11.54 -20.28 13.46
N SER A 466 10.49 -19.47 13.34
CA SER A 466 10.22 -18.31 14.18
C SER A 466 9.55 -18.63 15.53
N VAL A 467 10.26 -18.28 16.62
CA VAL A 467 9.79 -17.92 17.98
C VAL A 467 8.50 -18.59 18.50
N ASN A 468 8.63 -19.74 19.15
CA ASN A 468 7.63 -20.24 20.10
C ASN A 468 7.92 -19.68 21.51
N THR A 469 6.95 -18.94 22.08
CA THR A 469 6.91 -18.53 23.50
C THR A 469 5.76 -19.23 24.24
N VAL A 470 5.90 -19.43 25.55
CA VAL A 470 5.01 -20.29 26.36
C VAL A 470 3.55 -19.82 26.40
N ASP A 471 3.28 -18.53 26.15
CA ASP A 471 1.94 -17.91 26.21
C ASP A 471 1.32 -17.61 24.82
N THR A 472 1.98 -18.00 23.73
CA THR A 472 1.59 -17.65 22.35
C THR A 472 1.28 -18.89 21.51
N VAL A 473 0.17 -18.86 20.76
CA VAL A 473 -0.21 -19.94 19.84
C VAL A 473 0.11 -19.53 18.41
N TYR A 474 1.20 -20.07 17.86
CA TYR A 474 1.58 -19.93 16.45
C TYR A 474 0.87 -21.02 15.60
N GLU A 475 0.65 -20.79 14.30
CA GLU A 475 0.52 -21.92 13.36
C GLU A 475 1.90 -22.60 13.24
N ASP A 476 1.95 -23.94 13.35
CA ASP A 476 3.18 -24.73 13.23
C ASP A 476 3.83 -24.70 11.82
N SER A 477 3.37 -23.82 10.93
CA SER A 477 3.87 -23.74 9.56
C SER A 477 3.77 -22.35 8.92
N ALA A 478 4.88 -21.92 8.33
CA ALA A 478 4.97 -20.71 7.54
C ALA A 478 4.62 -20.99 6.06
N TYR A 479 3.97 -20.03 5.40
CA TYR A 479 3.62 -20.09 3.98
C TYR A 479 4.73 -19.39 3.19
N VAL A 480 5.48 -20.11 2.35
CA VAL A 480 6.69 -19.59 1.71
C VAL A 480 6.44 -19.22 0.26
N TYR A 481 6.89 -18.02 -0.12
CA TYR A 481 6.84 -17.46 -1.47
C TYR A 481 8.25 -17.06 -1.89
N GLU A 482 8.66 -17.35 -3.13
CA GLU A 482 10.02 -17.10 -3.62
C GLU A 482 10.01 -16.49 -5.03
N ARG A 483 10.86 -15.49 -5.25
CA ARG A 483 11.15 -14.89 -6.56
C ARG A 483 12.65 -14.93 -6.82
N LYS A 484 13.06 -15.16 -8.07
CA LYS A 484 14.45 -15.04 -8.52
C LYS A 484 14.59 -13.85 -9.46
N LEU A 485 15.59 -13.01 -9.23
CA LEU A 485 15.70 -11.69 -9.83
C LEU A 485 17.15 -11.17 -9.71
N ASN A 486 17.75 -10.70 -10.81
CA ASN A 486 19.07 -10.04 -10.84
C ASN A 486 20.24 -10.84 -10.22
N GLY A 487 20.15 -12.17 -10.22
CA GLY A 487 21.13 -13.05 -9.57
C GLY A 487 20.93 -13.20 -8.06
N LEU A 488 19.80 -12.72 -7.53
CA LEU A 488 19.36 -12.90 -6.16
C LEU A 488 18.07 -13.75 -6.09
N VAL A 489 17.85 -14.35 -4.93
CA VAL A 489 16.62 -15.04 -4.53
C VAL A 489 16.00 -14.26 -3.39
N TYR A 490 14.76 -13.82 -3.57
CA TYR A 490 13.94 -13.13 -2.58
C TYR A 490 12.92 -14.13 -2.05
N LYS A 491 12.90 -14.39 -0.75
CA LYS A 491 11.92 -15.26 -0.08
C LYS A 491 11.10 -14.47 0.93
N VAL A 492 9.81 -14.76 0.99
CA VAL A 492 8.85 -14.19 1.95
C VAL A 492 8.13 -15.35 2.62
N SER A 493 8.36 -15.53 3.91
CA SER A 493 7.70 -16.52 4.74
C SER A 493 6.67 -15.82 5.63
N ILE A 494 5.41 -16.25 5.53
CA ILE A 494 4.28 -15.69 6.29
C ILE A 494 3.93 -16.64 7.44
N THR A 495 3.97 -16.15 8.68
CA THR A 495 3.64 -16.94 9.87
C THR A 495 2.47 -16.31 10.62
N LYS A 496 1.37 -17.06 10.81
CA LYS A 496 0.22 -16.64 11.61
C LYS A 496 0.43 -16.98 13.09
N TRP A 497 0.03 -16.10 14.00
CA TRP A 497 -0.01 -16.39 15.43
C TRP A 497 -1.08 -15.61 16.21
N TRP A 498 -1.29 -16.03 17.45
CA TRP A 498 -2.29 -15.49 18.36
C TRP A 498 -1.70 -15.21 19.75
N GLU A 499 -1.97 -14.00 20.26
CA GLU A 499 -1.55 -13.55 21.58
C GLU A 499 -2.73 -13.57 22.56
N ARG A 500 -2.55 -14.30 23.67
CA ARG A 500 -3.60 -14.54 24.66
C ARG A 500 -3.66 -13.43 25.72
N ASN A 501 -4.13 -12.25 25.31
CA ASN A 501 -4.30 -11.11 26.22
C ASN A 501 -5.56 -11.22 27.10
N MET A 502 -5.51 -10.68 28.33
CA MET A 502 -6.44 -11.05 29.43
C MET A 502 -7.92 -10.64 29.21
N PHE A 503 -8.20 -9.72 28.29
CA PHE A 503 -9.57 -9.26 27.97
C PHE A 503 -9.95 -9.39 26.49
N LEU A 504 -8.98 -9.42 25.58
CA LEU A 504 -9.18 -9.50 24.12
C LEU A 504 -8.00 -10.30 23.52
N GLY A 505 -8.28 -11.29 22.68
CA GLY A 505 -7.22 -12.08 22.03
C GLY A 505 -6.75 -11.44 20.72
N THR A 506 -5.50 -10.98 20.67
CA THR A 506 -4.93 -10.29 19.50
C THR A 506 -4.49 -11.30 18.43
N HIS A 507 -4.93 -11.10 17.19
CA HIS A 507 -4.53 -11.92 16.05
C HIS A 507 -3.40 -11.22 15.29
N LEU A 508 -2.31 -11.94 15.01
CA LEU A 508 -1.05 -11.37 14.53
C LEU A 508 -0.48 -12.20 13.38
N TYR A 509 0.36 -11.58 12.55
CA TYR A 509 1.23 -12.33 11.65
C TYR A 509 2.58 -11.67 11.52
N ASP A 510 3.61 -12.50 11.40
CA ASP A 510 4.98 -12.09 11.13
C ASP A 510 5.31 -12.39 9.67
N LEU A 511 6.18 -11.56 9.10
CA LEU A 511 6.84 -11.84 7.82
C LEU A 511 8.34 -11.92 8.08
N LYS A 512 8.97 -12.98 7.56
CA LYS A 512 10.42 -13.10 7.40
C LYS A 512 10.74 -12.88 5.92
N ILE A 513 11.60 -11.91 5.62
CA ILE A 513 11.99 -11.53 4.26
C ILE A 513 13.49 -11.82 4.12
N VAL A 514 13.86 -12.76 3.25
CA VAL A 514 15.25 -13.18 3.01
C VAL A 514 15.67 -12.78 1.61
N ILE A 515 16.89 -12.27 1.47
CA ILE A 515 17.55 -12.00 0.19
C ILE A 515 18.91 -12.68 0.22
N LEU A 516 19.22 -13.50 -0.77
CA LEU A 516 20.49 -14.24 -0.93
C LEU A 516 20.88 -14.37 -2.41
N GLU A 517 22.10 -14.76 -2.76
CA GLU A 517 22.50 -15.01 -4.16
C GLU A 517 21.86 -16.27 -4.77
N ASP A 518 21.65 -16.25 -6.09
CA ASP A 518 21.06 -17.37 -6.83
C ASP A 518 22.05 -18.54 -6.98
N GLY A 519 21.75 -19.63 -6.26
CA GLY A 519 22.60 -20.80 -6.15
C GLY A 519 23.28 -20.95 -4.78
N ALA A 520 23.20 -19.93 -3.92
CA ALA A 520 23.52 -20.09 -2.50
C ALA A 520 22.41 -20.91 -1.80
N GLU A 521 22.81 -21.68 -0.79
CA GLU A 521 21.88 -22.31 0.15
C GLU A 521 21.43 -21.25 1.18
N GLU A 522 20.13 -21.22 1.52
CA GLU A 522 19.64 -20.33 2.58
C GLU A 522 20.20 -20.82 3.92
N ILE A 523 21.03 -20.00 4.56
CA ILE A 523 21.44 -20.19 5.95
C ILE A 523 20.15 -20.17 6.77
N PRO A 524 19.75 -21.29 7.41
CA PRO A 524 18.47 -21.34 8.08
C PRO A 524 18.47 -20.39 9.27
N SER A 525 17.52 -19.46 9.28
CA SER A 525 17.39 -18.46 10.34
C SER A 525 16.83 -19.06 11.65
N VAL A 526 17.62 -19.95 12.25
CA VAL A 526 17.30 -20.89 13.33
C VAL A 526 16.30 -21.98 12.92
N ASN A 527 16.79 -23.05 12.25
CA ASN A 527 15.99 -24.27 12.06
C ASN A 527 15.76 -24.98 13.40
N ARG A 528 14.64 -24.69 14.08
CA ARG A 528 14.34 -25.24 15.40
C ARG A 528 14.12 -26.76 15.44
N ASN A 529 13.89 -27.39 14.28
CA ASN A 529 13.84 -28.87 14.13
C ASN A 529 15.22 -29.52 13.94
N SER A 530 16.29 -28.73 13.81
CA SER A 530 17.68 -29.22 13.84
C SER A 530 18.30 -29.20 15.25
N LEU A 531 17.60 -28.64 16.25
CA LEU A 531 18.08 -28.61 17.63
C LEU A 531 18.22 -30.03 18.18
N ARG A 532 19.45 -30.40 18.53
CA ARG A 532 19.67 -31.38 19.59
C ARG A 532 19.20 -30.75 20.90
N PHE A 533 18.12 -31.28 21.46
CA PHE A 533 17.69 -30.90 22.80
C PHE A 533 18.59 -31.58 23.84
N GLU A 534 19.74 -30.98 24.13
CA GLU A 534 20.47 -31.25 25.37
C GLU A 534 19.65 -30.66 26.53
N THR A 535 18.72 -31.47 27.04
CA THR A 535 17.84 -31.11 28.18
C THR A 535 18.56 -31.10 29.53
N GLU A 536 19.82 -31.55 29.56
CA GLU A 536 20.70 -31.57 30.72
C GLU A 536 21.81 -30.52 30.54
N LEU A 537 22.24 -29.89 31.63
CA LEU A 537 23.43 -29.04 31.62
C LEU A 537 24.69 -29.88 31.33
N PRO A 538 25.66 -29.37 30.55
CA PRO A 538 26.97 -30.00 30.40
C PRO A 538 27.62 -30.28 31.75
N GLU A 539 28.37 -31.38 31.86
CA GLU A 539 28.90 -31.88 33.14
C GLU A 539 29.66 -30.82 33.94
N GLU A 540 30.39 -29.94 33.25
CA GLU A 540 31.18 -28.87 33.86
C GLU A 540 30.37 -27.72 34.49
N VAL A 541 29.06 -27.61 34.21
CA VAL A 541 28.10 -26.62 34.75
C VAL A 541 26.89 -27.24 35.46
N ARG A 542 26.70 -28.57 35.37
CA ARG A 542 25.54 -29.31 35.93
C ARG A 542 25.35 -29.19 37.45
N PHE A 543 26.34 -28.69 38.20
CA PHE A 543 26.15 -28.34 39.61
C PHE A 543 25.07 -27.25 39.83
N LEU A 544 24.72 -26.49 38.80
CA LEU A 544 23.66 -25.48 38.82
C LEU A 544 22.24 -26.09 38.77
N ASP A 545 22.06 -27.37 38.41
CA ASP A 545 20.75 -28.05 38.44
C ASP A 545 20.08 -27.92 39.82
N GLY A 546 20.88 -28.01 40.90
CA GLY A 546 20.41 -27.90 42.29
C GLY A 546 19.86 -26.53 42.69
N TYR A 547 20.01 -25.51 41.85
CA TYR A 547 19.47 -24.16 42.05
C TYR A 547 18.16 -23.93 41.27
N GLY A 548 17.83 -24.78 40.29
CA GLY A 548 16.70 -24.61 39.38
C GLY A 548 15.33 -24.77 40.05
N SER A 549 14.71 -23.67 40.44
CA SER A 549 13.29 -23.61 40.85
C SER A 549 12.33 -23.43 39.66
N ASN A 550 12.84 -22.78 38.60
CA ASN A 550 12.29 -22.73 37.25
C ASN A 550 13.50 -22.78 36.30
N MET A 551 13.57 -23.77 35.40
CA MET A 551 14.63 -23.86 34.40
C MET A 551 14.03 -23.67 33.00
N GLN A 552 14.57 -22.74 32.21
CA GLN A 552 14.13 -22.48 30.84
C GLN A 552 15.32 -22.62 29.88
N HIS A 553 15.10 -23.39 28.82
CA HIS A 553 16.15 -23.82 27.89
C HIS A 553 16.19 -22.92 26.65
N GLY A 554 17.37 -22.37 26.35
CA GLY A 554 17.60 -21.37 25.30
C GLY A 554 18.65 -21.78 24.28
N ALA A 555 18.65 -23.04 23.82
CA ALA A 555 19.53 -23.48 22.75
C ALA A 555 19.30 -22.71 21.44
N TRP A 556 20.37 -22.07 20.97
CA TRP A 556 20.52 -21.55 19.61
C TRP A 556 21.34 -22.55 18.77
N ASN A 557 21.21 -22.47 17.46
CA ASN A 557 21.98 -23.24 16.47
C ASN A 557 21.97 -22.36 15.20
N ASP A 558 23.12 -22.00 14.61
CA ASP A 558 24.13 -22.92 14.09
C ASP A 558 25.59 -22.69 14.59
N ASP A 559 26.54 -23.23 13.80
CA ASP A 559 28.01 -23.23 13.73
C ASP A 559 28.89 -22.28 14.56
N SER A 560 28.32 -21.29 15.25
CA SER A 560 28.90 -20.49 16.35
C SER A 560 29.62 -21.28 17.46
N LEU A 561 29.48 -22.60 17.49
CA LEU A 561 29.91 -23.49 18.57
C LEU A 561 29.36 -23.08 19.96
N THR A 562 28.25 -22.33 20.03
CA THR A 562 27.78 -21.71 21.27
C THR A 562 26.42 -22.25 21.73
N SER A 563 26.22 -22.40 23.04
CA SER A 563 24.94 -22.79 23.65
C SER A 563 24.65 -21.99 24.92
N VAL A 564 23.37 -21.74 25.23
CA VAL A 564 22.94 -20.88 26.35
C VAL A 564 21.80 -21.49 27.16
N TRP A 565 21.87 -21.38 28.50
CA TRP A 565 20.83 -21.79 29.45
C TRP A 565 20.49 -20.66 30.43
N THR A 566 19.25 -20.59 30.89
CA THR A 566 18.81 -19.64 31.93
C THR A 566 18.13 -20.36 33.09
N ILE A 567 18.66 -20.19 34.29
CA ILE A 567 18.28 -20.95 35.50
C ILE A 567 17.79 -19.96 36.56
N GLY A 568 16.54 -20.08 37.01
CA GLY A 568 15.95 -19.21 38.03
C GLY A 568 15.84 -19.88 39.40
N HIS A 569 16.43 -19.23 40.41
CA HIS A 569 16.34 -19.62 41.82
C HIS A 569 15.48 -18.61 42.61
N ASP A 570 14.28 -19.03 43.01
CA ASP A 570 13.36 -18.25 43.83
C ASP A 570 13.92 -18.08 45.26
N MET A 571 14.19 -16.83 45.67
CA MET A 571 14.78 -16.53 46.98
C MET A 571 13.74 -16.20 48.06
N SER A 572 12.48 -15.95 47.67
CA SER A 572 11.29 -15.80 48.53
C SER A 572 11.54 -15.23 49.95
N PRO A 573 11.52 -13.88 50.06
CA PRO A 573 10.26 -13.29 50.50
C PRO A 573 9.46 -12.65 49.36
N SER A 574 8.13 -12.64 49.50
CA SER A 574 7.25 -11.93 48.57
C SER A 574 6.99 -10.48 49.01
N CYS A 575 7.08 -9.55 48.07
CA CYS A 575 6.96 -8.12 48.29
C CYS A 575 5.67 -7.54 47.70
N LYS A 576 5.28 -6.36 48.19
CA LYS A 576 4.08 -5.63 47.75
C LYS A 576 4.32 -4.72 46.53
N ASP A 577 5.56 -4.37 46.25
CA ASP A 577 5.97 -3.53 45.14
C ASP A 577 7.35 -3.94 44.61
N VAL A 578 7.67 -3.49 43.38
CA VAL A 578 8.93 -3.81 42.68
C VAL A 578 10.14 -3.25 43.42
N VAL A 579 10.08 -1.99 43.84
CA VAL A 579 11.25 -1.24 44.35
C VAL A 579 11.73 -1.82 45.68
N GLY A 580 10.82 -2.20 46.58
CA GLY A 580 11.16 -2.92 47.80
C GLY A 580 11.81 -4.27 47.51
N CYS A 581 11.27 -5.04 46.56
CA CYS A 581 11.82 -6.36 46.21
C CYS A 581 13.17 -6.27 45.50
N ASP A 582 13.41 -5.26 44.67
CA ASP A 582 14.68 -5.13 43.95
C ASP A 582 15.84 -4.78 44.90
N SER A 583 15.58 -3.86 45.84
CA SER A 583 16.56 -3.54 46.89
C SER A 583 16.89 -4.74 47.79
N LEU A 584 15.93 -5.65 48.01
CA LEU A 584 16.14 -6.90 48.74
C LEU A 584 16.90 -7.93 47.89
N GLY A 585 16.48 -8.17 46.65
CA GLY A 585 17.10 -9.14 45.74
C GLY A 585 18.55 -8.79 45.42
N ARG A 586 18.85 -7.51 45.19
CA ARG A 586 20.22 -7.00 45.04
C ARG A 586 21.04 -7.23 46.30
N ALA A 587 20.55 -6.80 47.46
CA ALA A 587 21.26 -6.97 48.72
C ALA A 587 21.48 -8.44 49.08
N GLU A 588 20.57 -9.35 48.70
CA GLU A 588 20.72 -10.78 48.93
C GLU A 588 21.69 -11.44 47.95
N VAL A 589 21.77 -11.02 46.67
CA VAL A 589 22.83 -11.50 45.77
C VAL A 589 24.20 -10.96 46.18
N GLU A 590 24.30 -9.68 46.58
CA GLU A 590 25.52 -9.12 47.15
C GLU A 590 25.94 -9.84 48.47
N ALA A 591 24.99 -10.23 49.32
CA ALA A 591 25.26 -10.99 50.56
C ALA A 591 25.55 -12.49 50.34
N ARG A 592 24.96 -13.12 49.31
CA ARG A 592 25.26 -14.51 48.92
C ARG A 592 26.50 -14.62 48.02
N ALA A 593 27.06 -13.49 47.56
CA ALA A 593 28.14 -13.44 46.59
C ALA A 593 29.33 -14.34 46.97
N ASP A 594 29.81 -14.31 48.20
CA ASP A 594 30.97 -15.12 48.61
C ASP A 594 30.67 -16.63 48.67
N SER A 595 29.42 -17.02 48.95
CA SER A 595 28.98 -18.42 48.86
C SER A 595 28.92 -18.90 47.41
N ILE A 596 28.36 -18.06 46.53
CA ILE A 596 28.28 -18.33 45.08
C ILE A 596 29.67 -18.38 44.45
N ARG A 597 30.55 -17.41 44.78
CA ARG A 597 31.97 -17.35 44.38
C ARG A 597 32.71 -18.62 44.81
N GLN A 598 32.51 -19.11 46.04
CA GLN A 598 33.12 -20.36 46.50
C GLN A 598 32.61 -21.57 45.71
N VAL A 599 31.30 -21.69 45.46
CA VAL A 599 30.73 -22.78 44.64
C VAL A 599 31.28 -22.77 43.21
N PHE A 600 31.44 -21.60 42.58
CA PHE A 600 32.09 -21.48 41.28
C PHE A 600 33.58 -21.87 41.34
N ALA A 601 34.33 -21.39 42.35
CA ALA A 601 35.74 -21.71 42.54
C ALA A 601 35.99 -23.22 42.78
N ASP A 602 35.16 -23.86 43.61
CA ASP A 602 35.23 -25.30 43.89
C ASP A 602 34.94 -26.15 42.64
N ASN A 603 34.13 -25.62 41.71
CA ASN A 603 33.87 -26.22 40.39
C ASN A 603 34.85 -25.76 39.30
N GLY A 604 35.90 -25.01 39.65
CA GLY A 604 36.99 -24.63 38.75
C GLY A 604 36.71 -23.43 37.84
N PHE A 605 35.77 -22.55 38.21
CA PHE A 605 35.55 -21.26 37.55
C PHE A 605 36.30 -20.13 38.26
N ALA A 606 36.87 -19.21 37.49
CA ALA A 606 37.47 -17.98 37.98
C ALA A 606 36.49 -16.80 37.84
N LEU A 607 36.42 -15.93 38.85
CA LEU A 607 35.78 -14.62 38.74
C LEU A 607 36.59 -13.74 37.78
N VAL A 608 36.00 -13.29 36.66
CA VAL A 608 36.69 -12.44 35.66
C VAL A 608 36.28 -10.98 35.70
N GLY A 609 35.11 -10.65 36.27
CA GLY A 609 34.65 -9.28 36.38
C GLY A 609 33.20 -9.15 36.84
N GLU A 610 32.74 -7.90 36.92
CA GLU A 610 31.36 -7.50 37.21
C GLU A 610 30.97 -6.40 36.19
N ASP A 611 29.75 -6.46 35.63
CA ASP A 611 29.22 -5.48 34.67
C ASP A 611 27.78 -5.04 34.95
N SER A 612 27.29 -4.07 34.20
CA SER A 612 25.89 -3.61 34.24
C SER A 612 25.35 -3.50 32.82
N VAL A 613 24.27 -4.22 32.51
CA VAL A 613 23.62 -4.21 31.18
C VAL A 613 22.15 -3.75 31.29
N PRO A 614 21.58 -3.04 30.29
CA PRO A 614 20.18 -2.63 30.34
C PRO A 614 19.22 -3.81 30.44
N VAL A 615 18.13 -3.64 31.20
CA VAL A 615 16.98 -4.57 31.22
C VAL A 615 16.23 -4.45 29.90
N TYR A 616 16.71 -5.19 28.89
CA TYR A 616 15.93 -5.48 27.69
C TYR A 616 14.64 -6.21 28.07
N HIS A 617 13.57 -5.97 27.31
CA HIS A 617 12.30 -6.71 27.43
C HIS A 617 12.46 -8.16 26.96
N ASN A 618 13.14 -8.99 27.75
CA ASN A 618 13.27 -10.42 27.55
C ASN A 618 11.93 -11.13 27.79
N TYR A 619 11.10 -11.16 26.75
CA TYR A 619 10.27 -12.30 26.32
C TYR A 619 9.35 -13.03 27.33
N ARG A 620 9.16 -12.54 28.56
CA ARG A 620 8.09 -12.96 29.48
C ARG A 620 6.91 -12.02 29.34
N GLY A 621 5.83 -12.48 28.70
CA GLY A 621 4.57 -11.75 28.65
C GLY A 621 4.02 -11.54 30.05
N ILE A 622 3.74 -10.28 30.43
CA ILE A 622 3.11 -9.84 31.69
C ILE A 622 3.91 -10.13 32.99
N TRP A 623 4.80 -11.14 32.99
CA TRP A 623 5.61 -11.59 34.14
C TRP A 623 7.11 -11.28 33.98
N GLY A 624 7.42 -10.08 33.49
CA GLY A 624 8.78 -9.63 33.22
C GLY A 624 9.64 -9.51 34.48
N THR A 625 10.83 -10.13 34.45
CA THR A 625 11.92 -9.90 35.40
C THR A 625 12.40 -8.44 35.26
N GLN A 626 12.50 -7.70 36.38
CA GLN A 626 12.81 -6.26 36.40
C GLN A 626 13.78 -5.89 37.53
N SER A 627 14.46 -4.76 37.37
CA SER A 627 15.19 -4.04 38.42
C SER A 627 14.74 -2.56 38.47
N ALA A 628 14.98 -1.88 39.60
CA ALA A 628 14.47 -0.53 39.86
C ALA A 628 15.32 0.60 39.24
N ASP A 629 16.57 0.31 38.86
CA ASP A 629 17.42 1.23 38.09
C ASP A 629 17.44 0.93 36.58
N GLY A 630 16.75 -0.14 36.14
CA GLY A 630 16.67 -0.55 34.75
C GLY A 630 17.94 -1.26 34.23
N LEU A 631 18.85 -1.67 35.11
CA LEU A 631 20.07 -2.42 34.79
C LEU A 631 20.10 -3.78 35.50
N TYR A 632 20.56 -4.82 34.81
CA TYR A 632 21.06 -6.04 35.45
C TYR A 632 22.52 -5.84 35.81
N HIS A 633 22.85 -5.94 37.10
CA HIS A 633 24.22 -5.94 37.59
C HIS A 633 24.68 -7.40 37.68
N ARG A 634 25.67 -7.78 36.87
CA ARG A 634 26.05 -9.19 36.67
C ARG A 634 27.46 -9.45 37.18
N THR A 635 27.64 -10.54 37.92
CA THR A 635 28.97 -11.10 38.23
C THR A 635 29.32 -12.18 37.22
N ILE A 636 30.54 -12.17 36.68
CA ILE A 636 30.96 -12.99 35.54
C ILE A 636 32.02 -14.01 35.98
N TYR A 637 31.73 -15.29 35.78
CA TYR A 637 32.62 -16.42 36.09
C TYR A 637 33.00 -17.16 34.81
N GLU A 638 34.27 -17.50 34.62
CA GLU A 638 34.72 -18.24 33.44
C GLU A 638 35.57 -19.46 33.77
N LYS A 639 35.42 -20.50 32.96
CA LYS A 639 36.19 -21.75 33.00
C LYS A 639 36.52 -22.15 31.57
N GLU A 640 37.72 -22.66 31.34
CA GLU A 640 38.12 -23.15 30.01
C GLU A 640 38.64 -24.57 30.13
N THR A 641 38.11 -25.46 29.28
CA THR A 641 38.53 -26.87 29.16
C THR A 641 39.08 -27.14 27.76
N GLU A 642 39.52 -28.37 27.50
CA GLU A 642 39.91 -28.80 26.16
C GLU A 642 38.70 -28.83 25.18
N LYS A 643 37.47 -28.97 25.70
CA LYS A 643 36.23 -29.03 24.91
C LYS A 643 35.61 -27.66 24.63
N ALA A 644 35.58 -26.77 25.63
CA ALA A 644 34.82 -25.52 25.57
C ALA A 644 35.35 -24.44 26.54
N LYS A 645 34.98 -23.19 26.29
CA LYS A 645 34.95 -22.12 27.29
C LYS A 645 33.53 -22.00 27.84
N TYR A 646 33.38 -21.83 29.14
CA TYR A 646 32.12 -21.65 29.84
C TYR A 646 32.17 -20.27 30.50
N SER A 647 31.18 -19.41 30.24
CA SER A 647 31.03 -18.10 30.87
C SER A 647 29.65 -18.04 31.54
N VAL A 648 29.60 -17.84 32.85
CA VAL A 648 28.36 -17.81 33.63
C VAL A 648 28.19 -16.43 34.25
N TYR A 649 27.06 -15.80 33.96
CA TYR A 649 26.66 -14.51 34.50
C TYR A 649 25.62 -14.75 35.61
N THR A 650 25.80 -14.13 36.77
CA THR A 650 24.85 -14.21 37.88
C THR A 650 24.33 -12.83 38.25
N TYR A 651 23.01 -12.67 38.34
CA TYR A 651 22.39 -11.40 38.71
C TYR A 651 21.14 -11.63 39.59
N GLY A 652 20.87 -10.66 40.47
CA GLY A 652 19.63 -10.59 41.24
C GLY A 652 18.59 -9.75 40.51
N ALA A 653 17.32 -10.12 40.59
CA ALA A 653 16.22 -9.36 39.99
C ALA A 653 14.85 -9.70 40.63
N VAL A 654 13.79 -9.03 40.17
CA VAL A 654 12.42 -9.19 40.66
C VAL A 654 11.52 -9.81 39.61
N SER A 655 10.89 -10.95 39.91
CA SER A 655 9.80 -11.50 39.08
C SER A 655 8.44 -11.19 39.70
N ALA A 656 7.49 -10.75 38.88
CA ALA A 656 6.08 -10.72 39.26
C ALA A 656 5.43 -12.11 39.13
N ARG A 657 4.37 -12.39 39.92
CA ARG A 657 3.45 -13.54 39.75
C ARG A 657 2.03 -13.17 40.26
N GLY A 658 0.99 -13.85 39.79
CA GLY A 658 -0.33 -13.95 40.45
C GLY A 658 -1.56 -13.52 39.62
N ASP A 659 -2.40 -14.49 39.24
CA ASP A 659 -3.50 -14.35 38.24
C ASP A 659 -4.54 -13.24 38.50
N PHE A 660 -4.76 -12.86 39.77
CA PHE A 660 -5.76 -11.84 40.16
C PHE A 660 -5.21 -10.75 41.10
N THR A 661 -3.99 -10.95 41.62
CA THR A 661 -3.32 -10.02 42.54
C THR A 661 -1.84 -10.14 42.25
N VAL A 662 -1.18 -9.06 41.83
CA VAL A 662 0.26 -9.10 41.57
C VAL A 662 1.03 -9.10 42.89
N TRP A 663 1.90 -10.09 43.07
CA TRP A 663 2.95 -10.08 44.08
C TRP A 663 4.32 -10.25 43.41
N TYR A 664 5.35 -9.72 44.08
CA TYR A 664 6.73 -9.73 43.57
C TYR A 664 7.57 -10.71 44.39
N ILE A 665 8.53 -11.37 43.75
CA ILE A 665 9.50 -12.25 44.40
C ILE A 665 10.92 -11.89 43.98
N CYS A 666 11.87 -12.03 44.90
CA CYS A 666 13.30 -11.94 44.59
C CYS A 666 13.75 -13.24 43.90
N VAL A 667 14.44 -13.13 42.77
CA VAL A 667 15.07 -14.25 42.06
C VAL A 667 16.56 -14.00 41.88
N LEU A 668 17.34 -15.06 42.03
CA LEU A 668 18.72 -15.15 41.53
C LEU A 668 18.66 -15.89 40.19
N GLU A 669 19.06 -15.24 39.11
CA GLU A 669 19.13 -15.86 37.78
C GLU A 669 20.60 -16.11 37.39
N PHE A 670 20.83 -17.29 36.79
CA PHE A 670 22.11 -17.67 36.20
C PHE A 670 21.93 -17.77 34.68
N GLU A 671 22.78 -17.07 33.93
CA GLU A 671 22.85 -17.13 32.47
C GLU A 671 24.16 -17.85 32.11
N VAL A 672 24.06 -19.08 31.59
CA VAL A 672 25.20 -19.96 31.32
C VAL A 672 25.46 -19.97 29.81
N HIS A 673 26.61 -19.46 29.36
CA HIS A 673 27.08 -19.51 27.98
C HIS A 673 28.20 -20.55 27.86
N VAL A 674 28.16 -21.39 26.83
CA VAL A 674 29.19 -22.42 26.56
C VAL A 674 29.63 -22.34 25.10
N TYR A 675 30.89 -21.97 24.89
CA TYR A 675 31.56 -21.81 23.60
C TYR A 675 32.48 -23.03 23.37
N TYR A 676 31.97 -24.05 22.69
CA TYR A 676 32.73 -25.24 22.30
C TYR A 676 33.89 -24.89 21.36
N LYS A 677 34.94 -25.73 21.34
CA LYS A 677 36.15 -25.58 20.50
C LYS A 677 36.11 -26.42 19.23
N SER A 678 35.18 -27.37 19.18
CA SER A 678 34.82 -28.21 18.04
C SER A 678 33.35 -28.62 18.22
N LYS A 679 32.64 -28.97 17.14
CA LYS A 679 31.25 -29.45 17.26
C LYS A 679 31.21 -30.71 18.15
N PRO A 680 30.36 -30.77 19.19
CA PRO A 680 30.18 -32.00 19.98
C PRO A 680 29.54 -33.11 19.12
N GLU A 681 29.88 -34.37 19.41
CA GLU A 681 29.49 -35.56 18.63
C GLU A 681 28.04 -36.00 18.79
#